data_AF-A0A8T0FHE1-F1
#
_entry.id   AF-A0A8T0FHE1-F1
#
_cell.length_a   1.000
_cell.length_b   1.000
_cell.length_c   1.000
_cell.angle_alpha   90.00
_cell.angle_beta   90.00
_cell.angle_gamma   90.00
#
_symmetry.space_group_name_H-M   'P 1'
#
loop_
_entity.id
_entity.type
_entity.pdbx_description
1 polymer ?
#
loop_
_entity_poly.entity_id
_entity_poly.type
_entity_poly.pdbx_seq_one_letter_code
_entity_poly.pdbx_strand_id
1 'polypeptide(L)'
;MAAYTCWQDVLDDITNRLKKTKTLTRFSKLKNNEDRIEYCLRDDFIRSKVQQWLNIMCSSRHKKYWEKASELRAEGNLCFQEKKYTKAVEFYTQSILAAPFPKSEDAGNHAEELSLGFGNRSAALFHLLKNEECLKDIDKAIEYDYPRDLRFKLLQRKGQCLMKLNKPAKALDALHESLKLLEEARLDSRRIARQQKEIEILIKTAEEMEQPKEDETHEDHILPLSYGPHPSIESASAGIDANRTLSPGDTLFVEEPYASVLLPVHYPSHCHHCYTKALAVVPCHQCSQVRYCSQQCVDESWEKYHKWECGNLDSLHSVGIAHLSFRVILVTALSFIQENREELVKSSNAVYPFDFPDGKYRSDYFAVYHLVAHDDMPAEDTFQYALTALLLLMLLDKLNYFATLESQTLRERLISCNLNSKVGSAPSTPTHKSRSPVHSRLSVNSVEESEMPTGPASLEIFVGGLLLRHILQLICNANAITELQAAPQANNTSSVLNQRQVKVATGIFPSASLMNHSCNPTVISSFCKNVLIVRSITDVEPGHEVFNCYGPHYRRMPREDRQRALLEQYFFVCECDACVNEDEREQRFQALKCSYCSGPLRAPDNTNRTSCLDCDKSQDCASQLQKVFTAHDMFVQGLQLAAKGNFKDALERLKKCHKIREKVMYKYNRHLSEVQDQLACCYASLDNELALGAVDEEITDHECNILNIND
;
A
#
# COMPACT_ATOMS: atom_id res chain seq x y z
N MET A 1 -30.58 -16.45 -8.34
CA MET A 1 -29.86 -15.32 -7.72
C MET A 1 -28.51 -15.80 -7.19
N ALA A 2 -27.53 -15.87 -8.08
CA ALA A 2 -26.08 -15.83 -7.85
C ALA A 2 -25.46 -15.99 -9.25
N ALA A 3 -25.13 -14.89 -9.94
CA ALA A 3 -24.57 -14.96 -11.30
C ALA A 3 -23.14 -14.40 -11.38
N TYR A 4 -22.72 -13.57 -10.43
CA TYR A 4 -21.40 -12.96 -10.42
C TYR A 4 -20.80 -13.09 -9.02
N THR A 5 -19.53 -13.48 -8.97
CA THR A 5 -18.75 -13.64 -7.73
C THR A 5 -17.74 -12.52 -7.55
N CYS A 6 -17.30 -11.89 -8.65
CA CYS A 6 -16.43 -10.73 -8.66
C CYS A 6 -16.79 -9.77 -9.82
N TRP A 7 -16.20 -8.57 -9.83
CA TRP A 7 -16.43 -7.58 -10.88
C TRP A 7 -15.96 -8.06 -12.26
N GLN A 8 -14.86 -8.84 -12.31
CA GLN A 8 -14.36 -9.40 -13.55
C GLN A 8 -15.40 -10.29 -14.25
N ASP A 9 -16.20 -11.05 -13.51
CA ASP A 9 -17.27 -11.86 -14.10
C ASP A 9 -18.30 -11.00 -14.86
N VAL A 10 -18.56 -9.78 -14.37
CA VAL A 10 -19.47 -8.82 -15.02
C VAL A 10 -18.82 -8.24 -16.28
N LEU A 11 -17.54 -7.86 -16.20
CA LEU A 11 -16.77 -7.37 -17.34
C LEU A 11 -16.72 -8.42 -18.46
N ASP A 12 -16.46 -9.68 -18.11
CA ASP A 12 -16.38 -10.80 -19.05
C ASP A 12 -17.74 -11.10 -19.68
N ASP A 13 -18.84 -11.08 -18.93
CA ASP A 13 -20.20 -11.26 -19.48
C ASP A 13 -20.56 -10.16 -20.48
N ILE A 14 -20.31 -8.88 -20.11
CA ILE A 14 -20.56 -7.75 -20.99
C ILE A 14 -19.70 -7.86 -22.26
N THR A 15 -18.41 -8.07 -22.10
CA THR A 15 -17.45 -8.12 -23.21
C THR A 15 -17.75 -9.28 -24.14
N ASN A 16 -17.95 -10.50 -23.62
CA ASN A 16 -18.24 -11.69 -24.43
C ASN A 16 -19.56 -11.58 -25.21
N ARG A 17 -20.58 -10.94 -24.63
CA ARG A 17 -21.85 -10.74 -25.32
C ARG A 17 -21.73 -9.70 -26.43
N LEU A 18 -20.94 -8.66 -26.23
CA LEU A 18 -20.74 -7.58 -27.19
C LEU A 18 -19.66 -7.90 -28.24
N LYS A 19 -18.77 -8.86 -28.02
CA LYS A 19 -17.83 -9.40 -29.04
C LYS A 19 -18.54 -9.88 -30.31
N LYS A 20 -19.79 -10.36 -30.17
CA LYS A 20 -20.62 -10.82 -31.31
C LYS A 20 -21.27 -9.68 -32.09
N THR A 21 -20.97 -8.43 -31.73
CA THR A 21 -21.55 -7.21 -32.33
C THR A 21 -20.44 -6.30 -32.86
N LYS A 22 -20.80 -5.23 -33.58
CA LYS A 22 -19.84 -4.20 -34.03
C LYS A 22 -19.45 -3.21 -32.91
N THR A 23 -19.83 -3.47 -31.66
CA THR A 23 -19.63 -2.56 -30.53
C THR A 23 -18.16 -2.26 -30.28
N LEU A 24 -17.29 -3.27 -30.17
CA LEU A 24 -15.87 -3.04 -29.90
C LEU A 24 -15.17 -2.29 -31.03
N THR A 25 -15.54 -2.57 -32.29
CA THR A 25 -15.03 -1.86 -33.47
C THR A 25 -15.51 -0.41 -33.55
N ARG A 26 -16.68 -0.09 -32.99
CA ARG A 26 -17.17 1.30 -32.89
C ARG A 26 -16.46 2.01 -31.73
N PHE A 27 -16.33 1.34 -30.59
CA PHE A 27 -15.63 1.85 -29.42
C PHE A 27 -14.17 2.21 -29.73
N SER A 28 -13.45 1.36 -30.48
CA SER A 28 -12.04 1.62 -30.84
C SER A 28 -11.84 2.84 -31.76
N LYS A 29 -12.91 3.43 -32.31
CA LYS A 29 -12.85 4.64 -33.14
C LYS A 29 -13.08 5.93 -32.35
N LEU A 30 -13.46 5.81 -31.07
CA LEU A 30 -13.69 6.96 -30.19
C LEU A 30 -12.36 7.58 -29.79
N LYS A 31 -12.29 8.92 -29.88
CA LYS A 31 -11.01 9.66 -29.75
C LYS A 31 -10.68 10.05 -28.32
N ASN A 32 -11.66 10.44 -27.53
CA ASN A 32 -11.47 10.90 -26.16
C ASN A 32 -12.18 9.98 -25.15
N ASN A 33 -11.87 10.16 -23.87
CA ASN A 33 -12.38 9.29 -22.81
C ASN A 33 -13.84 9.59 -22.46
N GLU A 34 -14.28 10.84 -22.63
CA GLU A 34 -15.66 11.28 -22.42
C GLU A 34 -16.61 10.53 -23.37
N ASP A 35 -16.27 10.47 -24.67
CA ASP A 35 -17.01 9.73 -25.69
C ASP A 35 -17.07 8.24 -25.36
N ARG A 36 -15.95 7.66 -24.86
CA ARG A 36 -15.88 6.24 -24.44
C ARG A 36 -16.85 5.96 -23.29
N ILE A 37 -16.91 6.85 -22.31
CA ILE A 37 -17.83 6.73 -21.17
C ILE A 37 -19.28 6.92 -21.59
N GLU A 38 -19.56 7.95 -22.39
CA GLU A 38 -20.90 8.22 -22.87
C GLU A 38 -21.42 7.07 -23.73
N TYR A 39 -20.56 6.51 -24.58
CA TYR A 39 -20.86 5.33 -25.39
C TYR A 39 -21.28 4.13 -24.53
N CYS A 40 -20.54 3.83 -23.46
CA CYS A 40 -20.89 2.75 -22.53
C CYS A 40 -22.18 3.06 -21.74
N LEU A 41 -22.41 4.31 -21.35
CA LEU A 41 -23.58 4.73 -20.57
C LEU A 41 -24.89 4.66 -21.37
N ARG A 42 -24.83 4.97 -22.67
CA ARG A 42 -25.99 4.95 -23.59
C ARG A 42 -26.48 3.54 -23.88
N ASP A 43 -25.63 2.52 -23.77
CA ASP A 43 -26.04 1.13 -23.97
C ASP A 43 -26.85 0.61 -22.76
N ASP A 44 -28.13 0.33 -22.99
CA ASP A 44 -29.06 -0.13 -21.95
C ASP A 44 -28.64 -1.45 -21.30
N PHE A 45 -28.02 -2.35 -22.08
CA PHE A 45 -27.57 -3.64 -21.55
C PHE A 45 -26.37 -3.45 -20.62
N ILE A 46 -25.38 -2.65 -21.03
CA ILE A 46 -24.24 -2.29 -20.18
C ILE A 46 -24.74 -1.61 -18.90
N ARG A 47 -25.53 -0.55 -19.03
CA ARG A 47 -26.02 0.23 -17.87
C ARG A 47 -26.79 -0.64 -16.89
N SER A 48 -27.64 -1.54 -17.37
CA SER A 48 -28.40 -2.49 -16.54
C SER A 48 -27.48 -3.43 -15.75
N LYS A 49 -26.43 -3.97 -16.39
CA LYS A 49 -25.46 -4.87 -15.73
C LYS A 49 -24.63 -4.16 -14.67
N VAL A 50 -24.13 -2.97 -14.98
CA VAL A 50 -23.37 -2.15 -14.03
C VAL A 50 -24.25 -1.78 -12.82
N GLN A 51 -25.49 -1.35 -13.07
CA GLN A 51 -26.45 -1.02 -12.00
C GLN A 51 -26.78 -2.23 -11.12
N GLN A 52 -26.94 -3.41 -11.72
CA GLN A 52 -27.19 -4.64 -10.99
C GLN A 52 -26.03 -4.94 -10.02
N TRP A 53 -24.78 -4.81 -10.48
CA TRP A 53 -23.60 -5.00 -9.63
C TRP A 53 -23.55 -3.99 -8.47
N LEU A 54 -23.78 -2.69 -8.75
CA LEU A 54 -23.83 -1.65 -7.71
C LEU A 54 -24.88 -1.95 -6.64
N ASN A 55 -26.05 -2.47 -7.02
CA ASN A 55 -27.09 -2.79 -6.06
C ASN A 55 -26.74 -3.99 -5.17
N ILE A 56 -25.94 -4.94 -5.66
CA ILE A 56 -25.45 -6.07 -4.88
C ILE A 56 -24.41 -5.60 -3.86
N MET A 57 -23.46 -4.78 -4.29
CA MET A 57 -22.31 -4.38 -3.47
C MET A 57 -22.63 -3.25 -2.48
N CYS A 58 -23.40 -2.24 -2.90
CA CYS A 58 -23.76 -1.08 -2.06
C CYS A 58 -25.01 -1.37 -1.21
N SER A 59 -24.96 -2.43 -0.41
CA SER A 59 -25.99 -2.78 0.58
C SER A 59 -25.60 -2.25 1.97
N SER A 60 -26.55 -2.16 2.90
CA SER A 60 -26.33 -1.61 4.25
C SER A 60 -25.47 -2.49 5.18
N ARG A 61 -24.57 -3.32 4.62
CA ARG A 61 -23.80 -4.36 5.35
C ARG A 61 -22.81 -3.82 6.38
N HIS A 62 -22.49 -2.54 6.29
CA HIS A 62 -21.37 -1.92 7.03
C HIS A 62 -21.78 -0.82 8.00
N LYS A 63 -23.08 -0.78 8.36
CA LYS A 63 -23.58 0.09 9.43
C LYS A 63 -23.11 -0.39 10.80
N LYS A 64 -23.28 0.49 11.79
CA LYS A 64 -22.98 0.23 13.20
C LYS A 64 -24.24 -0.24 13.92
N TYR A 65 -24.08 -1.24 14.78
CA TYR A 65 -25.16 -1.87 15.53
C TYR A 65 -24.66 -2.19 16.94
N TRP A 66 -25.37 -1.71 17.95
CA TRP A 66 -24.98 -1.91 19.34
C TRP A 66 -25.05 -3.40 19.74
N GLU A 67 -25.99 -4.17 19.18
CA GLU A 67 -26.11 -5.61 19.39
C GLU A 67 -24.82 -6.31 18.95
N LYS A 68 -24.33 -5.94 17.76
CA LYS A 68 -23.11 -6.55 17.22
C LYS A 68 -21.88 -6.16 18.03
N ALA A 69 -21.81 -4.91 18.47
CA ALA A 69 -20.74 -4.43 19.34
C ALA A 69 -20.73 -5.19 20.68
N SER A 70 -21.91 -5.42 21.26
CA SER A 70 -22.09 -6.14 22.53
C SER A 70 -21.69 -7.61 22.43
N GLU A 71 -22.11 -8.31 21.37
CA GLU A 71 -21.67 -9.70 21.07
C GLU A 71 -20.15 -9.81 21.00
N LEU A 72 -19.51 -8.97 20.19
CA LEU A 72 -18.06 -8.98 19.98
C LEU A 72 -17.31 -8.64 21.28
N ARG A 73 -17.86 -7.73 22.09
CA ARG A 73 -17.32 -7.39 23.41
C ARG A 73 -17.41 -8.58 24.36
N ALA A 74 -18.49 -9.35 24.32
CA ALA A 74 -18.63 -10.57 25.12
C ALA A 74 -17.59 -11.64 24.73
N GLU A 75 -17.35 -11.84 23.43
CA GLU A 75 -16.27 -12.73 22.94
C GLU A 75 -14.87 -12.25 23.40
N GLY A 76 -14.64 -10.93 23.37
CA GLY A 76 -13.43 -10.33 23.91
C GLY A 76 -13.28 -10.60 25.42
N ASN A 77 -14.36 -10.54 26.19
CA ASN A 77 -14.37 -10.84 27.63
C ASN A 77 -14.01 -12.31 27.90
N LEU A 78 -14.54 -13.25 27.11
CA LEU A 78 -14.19 -14.67 27.21
C LEU A 78 -12.68 -14.87 26.95
N CYS A 79 -12.15 -14.31 25.86
CA CYS A 79 -10.72 -14.37 25.56
C CYS A 79 -9.86 -13.75 26.67
N PHE A 80 -10.32 -12.64 27.25
CA PHE A 80 -9.64 -11.97 28.35
C PHE A 80 -9.60 -12.83 29.62
N GLN A 81 -10.71 -13.49 29.99
CA GLN A 81 -10.78 -14.41 31.13
C GLN A 81 -9.84 -15.61 30.95
N GLU A 82 -9.70 -16.09 29.71
CA GLU A 82 -8.75 -17.14 29.33
C GLU A 82 -7.29 -16.63 29.22
N LYS A 83 -7.03 -15.35 29.52
CA LYS A 83 -5.71 -14.69 29.40
C LYS A 83 -5.16 -14.67 27.96
N LYS A 84 -6.01 -14.85 26.94
CA LYS A 84 -5.68 -14.72 25.52
C LYS A 84 -5.77 -13.26 25.09
N TYR A 85 -4.91 -12.40 25.65
CA TYR A 85 -5.03 -10.94 25.52
C TYR A 85 -4.94 -10.43 24.08
N THR A 86 -4.09 -11.02 23.22
CA THR A 86 -4.01 -10.65 21.80
C THR A 86 -5.35 -10.84 21.09
N LYS A 87 -5.99 -12.00 21.30
CA LYS A 87 -7.31 -12.28 20.73
C LYS A 87 -8.41 -11.41 21.35
N ALA A 88 -8.30 -11.08 22.63
CA ALA A 88 -9.19 -10.13 23.27
C ALA A 88 -9.10 -8.74 22.61
N VAL A 89 -7.90 -8.24 22.30
CA VAL A 89 -7.70 -6.98 21.57
C VAL A 89 -8.37 -7.01 20.19
N GLU A 90 -8.28 -8.12 19.46
CA GLU A 90 -8.95 -8.28 18.16
C GLU A 90 -10.47 -8.14 18.28
N PHE A 91 -11.09 -8.88 19.21
CA PHE A 91 -12.53 -8.82 19.41
C PHE A 91 -13.01 -7.47 19.95
N TYR A 92 -12.32 -6.88 20.92
CA TYR A 92 -12.66 -5.54 21.40
C TYR A 92 -12.50 -4.48 20.30
N THR A 93 -11.52 -4.63 19.41
CA THR A 93 -11.38 -3.76 18.23
C THR A 93 -12.57 -3.89 17.29
N GLN A 94 -13.01 -5.11 16.99
CA GLN A 94 -14.20 -5.33 16.18
C GLN A 94 -15.46 -4.77 16.85
N SER A 95 -15.58 -4.89 18.18
CA SER A 95 -16.66 -4.28 18.96
C SER A 95 -16.70 -2.76 18.81
N ILE A 96 -15.55 -2.08 18.98
CA ILE A 96 -15.42 -0.61 18.81
C ILE A 96 -15.83 -0.17 17.39
N LEU A 97 -15.46 -0.94 16.36
CA LEU A 97 -15.81 -0.62 14.98
C LEU A 97 -17.30 -0.79 14.69
N ALA A 98 -17.94 -1.78 15.32
CA ALA A 98 -19.37 -2.03 15.20
C ALA A 98 -20.23 -1.10 16.06
N ALA A 99 -19.66 -0.49 17.11
CA ALA A 99 -20.41 0.33 18.07
C ALA A 99 -20.91 1.63 17.43
N PRO A 100 -22.22 1.95 17.60
CA PRO A 100 -22.77 3.27 17.33
C PRO A 100 -22.13 4.35 18.21
N PHE A 101 -22.12 5.59 17.74
CA PHE A 101 -21.62 6.72 18.53
C PHE A 101 -22.70 7.20 19.52
N PRO A 102 -22.33 7.64 20.74
CA PRO A 102 -23.28 7.93 21.82
C PRO A 102 -24.46 8.86 21.47
N LYS A 103 -24.27 9.80 20.53
CA LYS A 103 -25.28 10.78 20.12
C LYS A 103 -26.01 10.42 18.82
N SER A 104 -25.74 9.24 18.26
CA SER A 104 -26.40 8.76 17.03
C SER A 104 -27.73 8.10 17.35
N GLU A 105 -28.69 8.16 16.42
CA GLU A 105 -29.98 7.47 16.55
C GLU A 105 -29.80 5.95 16.74
N ASP A 106 -28.80 5.38 16.05
CA ASP A 106 -28.47 3.95 16.12
C ASP A 106 -27.98 3.49 17.51
N ALA A 107 -27.56 4.42 18.38
CA ALA A 107 -27.14 4.07 19.74
C ALA A 107 -28.33 3.76 20.67
N GLY A 108 -29.50 4.35 20.42
CA GLY A 108 -30.67 4.18 21.29
C GLY A 108 -30.35 4.37 22.78
N ASN A 109 -30.65 3.36 23.60
CA ASN A 109 -30.36 3.33 25.04
C ASN A 109 -29.00 2.68 25.39
N HIS A 110 -28.14 2.47 24.39
CA HIS A 110 -26.87 1.74 24.49
C HIS A 110 -25.67 2.62 24.13
N ALA A 111 -25.74 3.90 24.49
CA ALA A 111 -24.71 4.91 24.22
C ALA A 111 -23.34 4.54 24.84
N GLU A 112 -23.32 3.68 25.86
CA GLU A 112 -22.12 3.23 26.57
C GLU A 112 -21.26 2.25 25.77
N GLU A 113 -21.79 1.55 24.76
CA GLU A 113 -21.11 0.41 24.10
C GLU A 113 -19.74 0.79 23.53
N LEU A 114 -19.61 1.97 22.90
CA LEU A 114 -18.35 2.45 22.36
C LEU A 114 -17.31 2.65 23.47
N SER A 115 -17.69 3.33 24.56
CA SER A 115 -16.82 3.58 25.71
C SER A 115 -16.40 2.28 26.41
N LEU A 116 -17.32 1.32 26.53
CA LEU A 116 -17.06 -0.01 27.11
C LEU A 116 -16.05 -0.79 26.27
N GLY A 117 -16.16 -0.73 24.94
CA GLY A 117 -15.19 -1.31 24.01
C GLY A 117 -13.78 -0.78 24.26
N PHE A 118 -13.59 0.54 24.32
CA PHE A 118 -12.29 1.16 24.62
C PHE A 118 -11.77 0.80 26.03
N GLY A 119 -12.63 0.83 27.06
CA GLY A 119 -12.25 0.46 28.42
C GLY A 119 -11.81 -1.00 28.56
N ASN A 120 -12.43 -1.91 27.80
CA ASN A 120 -12.06 -3.32 27.78
C ASN A 120 -10.79 -3.58 26.96
N ARG A 121 -10.63 -2.92 25.80
CA ARG A 121 -9.41 -3.04 24.98
C ARG A 121 -8.18 -2.50 25.71
N SER A 122 -8.28 -1.36 26.40
CA SER A 122 -7.19 -0.86 27.25
C SER A 122 -6.77 -1.87 28.32
N ALA A 123 -7.69 -2.72 28.81
CA ALA A 123 -7.35 -3.75 29.80
C ALA A 123 -6.46 -4.82 29.19
N ALA A 124 -6.82 -5.31 28.00
CA ALA A 124 -6.03 -6.30 27.29
C ALA A 124 -4.66 -5.74 26.88
N LEU A 125 -4.62 -4.49 26.39
CA LEU A 125 -3.38 -3.79 26.03
C LEU A 125 -2.44 -3.62 27.23
N PHE A 126 -2.99 -3.32 28.41
CA PHE A 126 -2.21 -3.24 29.65
C PHE A 126 -1.49 -4.54 30.00
N HIS A 127 -2.18 -5.68 29.85
CA HIS A 127 -1.58 -7.00 30.07
C HIS A 127 -0.56 -7.39 28.99
N LEU A 128 -0.66 -6.80 27.79
CA LEU A 128 0.32 -6.94 26.71
C LEU A 128 1.48 -5.94 26.81
N LEU A 129 1.56 -5.14 27.88
CA LEU A 129 2.56 -4.09 28.07
C LEU A 129 2.58 -3.01 26.97
N LYS A 130 1.46 -2.85 26.26
CA LYS A 130 1.25 -1.80 25.25
C LYS A 130 0.77 -0.52 25.92
N ASN A 131 1.67 0.13 26.67
CA ASN A 131 1.33 1.21 27.59
C ASN A 131 0.80 2.46 26.86
N GLU A 132 1.39 2.85 25.73
CA GLU A 132 0.94 4.03 24.99
C GLU A 132 -0.45 3.83 24.37
N GLU A 133 -0.70 2.66 23.78
CA GLU A 133 -1.99 2.30 23.21
C GLU A 133 -3.06 2.14 24.28
N CYS A 134 -2.69 1.60 25.45
CA CYS A 134 -3.56 1.55 26.62
C CYS A 134 -4.01 2.95 27.07
N LEU A 135 -3.09 3.92 27.12
CA LEU A 135 -3.41 5.31 27.47
C LEU A 135 -4.37 5.94 26.46
N LYS A 136 -4.13 5.76 25.16
CA LYS A 136 -5.02 6.26 24.09
C LYS A 136 -6.46 5.74 24.25
N ASP A 137 -6.61 4.45 24.54
CA ASP A 137 -7.93 3.84 24.75
C ASP A 137 -8.60 4.32 26.04
N ILE A 138 -7.84 4.55 27.13
CA ILE A 138 -8.39 5.12 28.37
C ILE A 138 -8.94 6.51 28.11
N ASP A 139 -8.18 7.36 27.41
CA ASP A 139 -8.61 8.72 27.09
C ASP A 139 -9.86 8.71 26.21
N LYS A 140 -9.92 7.85 25.19
CA LYS A 140 -11.12 7.67 24.35
C LYS A 140 -12.32 7.12 25.12
N ALA A 141 -12.12 6.19 26.05
CA ALA A 141 -13.22 5.70 26.89
C ALA A 141 -13.83 6.85 27.71
N ILE A 142 -12.99 7.68 28.34
CA ILE A 142 -13.43 8.84 29.14
C ILE A 142 -14.12 9.88 28.26
N GLU A 143 -13.57 10.16 27.07
CA GLU A 143 -14.14 11.09 26.07
C GLU A 143 -15.56 10.68 25.65
N TYR A 144 -15.83 9.38 25.51
CA TYR A 144 -17.14 8.84 25.16
C TYR A 144 -18.01 8.45 26.37
N ASP A 145 -17.83 9.15 27.49
CA ASP A 145 -18.68 9.03 28.67
C ASP A 145 -18.69 7.65 29.35
N TYR A 146 -17.50 7.03 29.51
CA TYR A 146 -17.38 5.77 30.27
C TYR A 146 -18.11 5.83 31.62
N PRO A 147 -18.81 4.75 32.06
CA PRO A 147 -19.58 4.74 33.30
C PRO A 147 -18.77 5.19 34.51
N ARG A 148 -19.30 6.20 35.22
CA ARG A 148 -18.58 6.96 36.24
C ARG A 148 -18.16 6.09 37.43
N ASP A 149 -19.01 5.13 37.81
CA ASP A 149 -18.78 4.12 38.86
C ASP A 149 -17.67 3.10 38.51
N LEU A 150 -17.21 3.08 37.25
CA LEU A 150 -16.13 2.22 36.77
C LEU A 150 -14.85 3.00 36.41
N ARG A 151 -14.88 4.34 36.35
CA ARG A 151 -13.76 5.18 35.90
C ARG A 151 -12.51 5.04 36.76
N PHE A 152 -12.65 4.79 38.07
CA PHE A 152 -11.50 4.60 38.96
C PHE A 152 -10.54 3.51 38.44
N LYS A 153 -11.07 2.44 37.82
CA LYS A 153 -10.28 1.33 37.25
C LYS A 153 -9.43 1.77 36.05
N LEU A 154 -9.99 2.64 35.19
CA LEU A 154 -9.27 3.17 34.04
C LEU A 154 -8.14 4.10 34.49
N LEU A 155 -8.42 4.97 35.47
CA LEU A 155 -7.43 5.91 36.00
C LEU A 155 -6.30 5.21 36.77
N GLN A 156 -6.62 4.15 37.52
CA GLN A 156 -5.60 3.32 38.16
C GLN A 156 -4.65 2.71 37.12
N ARG A 157 -5.22 2.13 36.05
CA ARG A 157 -4.45 1.59 34.92
C ARG A 157 -3.64 2.67 34.22
N LYS A 158 -4.21 3.87 34.04
CA LYS A 158 -3.55 5.05 33.46
C LYS A 158 -2.29 5.42 34.25
N GLY A 159 -2.40 5.50 35.58
CA GLY A 159 -1.27 5.73 36.48
C GLY A 159 -0.16 4.70 36.30
N GLN A 160 -0.51 3.41 36.30
CA GLN A 160 0.47 2.33 36.11
C GLN A 160 1.16 2.37 34.74
N CYS A 161 0.43 2.69 33.67
CA CYS A 161 1.02 2.88 32.33
C CYS A 161 2.00 4.06 32.31
N LEU A 162 1.64 5.19 32.93
CA LEU A 162 2.49 6.38 32.96
C LEU A 162 3.76 6.17 33.78
N MET A 163 3.69 5.41 34.88
CA MET A 163 4.88 4.97 35.61
C MET A 163 5.80 4.13 34.72
N LYS A 164 5.26 3.15 33.98
CA LYS A 164 6.05 2.34 33.04
C LYS A 164 6.66 3.14 31.88
N LEU A 165 6.10 4.29 31.53
CA LEU A 165 6.62 5.23 30.52
C LEU A 165 7.52 6.32 31.12
N ASN A 166 7.93 6.16 32.38
CA ASN A 166 8.75 7.12 33.13
C ASN A 166 8.17 8.55 33.18
N LYS A 167 6.85 8.66 33.36
CA LYS A 167 6.10 9.93 33.50
C LYS A 167 5.43 10.02 34.87
N PRO A 168 6.19 10.06 35.99
CA PRO A 168 5.64 9.93 37.35
C PRO A 168 4.68 11.05 37.74
N ALA A 169 4.95 12.31 37.35
CA ALA A 169 4.06 13.43 37.64
C ALA A 169 2.63 13.21 37.11
N LYS A 170 2.51 12.84 35.82
CA LYS A 170 1.22 12.52 35.20
C LYS A 170 0.58 11.26 35.81
N ALA A 171 1.39 10.31 36.28
CA ALA A 171 0.88 9.11 36.94
C ALA A 171 0.21 9.45 38.27
N LEU A 172 0.81 10.33 39.08
CA LEU A 172 0.25 10.80 40.34
C LEU A 172 -1.09 11.50 40.14
N ASP A 173 -1.20 12.38 39.15
CA ASP A 173 -2.47 13.04 38.81
C ASP A 173 -3.58 12.02 38.53
N ALA A 174 -3.28 11.00 37.72
CA ALA A 174 -4.25 9.95 37.39
C ALA A 174 -4.63 9.09 38.61
N LEU A 175 -3.68 8.78 39.50
CA LEU A 175 -3.92 7.94 40.68
C LEU A 175 -4.72 8.69 41.76
N HIS A 176 -4.46 9.98 41.97
CA HIS A 176 -5.27 10.81 42.88
C HIS A 176 -6.71 10.93 42.40
N GLU A 177 -6.93 11.16 41.10
CA GLU A 177 -8.28 11.18 40.53
C GLU A 177 -8.96 9.80 40.60
N SER A 178 -8.18 8.70 40.47
CA SER A 178 -8.68 7.34 40.71
C SER A 178 -9.22 7.16 42.13
N LEU A 179 -8.48 7.65 43.14
CA LEU A 179 -8.88 7.57 44.55
C LEU A 179 -10.20 8.33 44.80
N LYS A 180 -10.34 9.52 44.22
CA LYS A 180 -11.55 10.35 44.34
C LYS A 180 -12.77 9.66 43.74
N LEU A 181 -12.64 9.08 42.54
CA LEU A 181 -13.76 8.40 41.87
C LEU A 181 -14.08 7.02 42.46
N LEU A 182 -13.21 6.46 43.31
CA LEU A 182 -13.50 5.21 44.01
C LEU A 182 -14.68 5.34 44.98
N GLU A 183 -14.92 6.54 45.53
CA GLU A 183 -16.07 6.82 46.40
C GLU A 183 -17.41 6.70 45.65
N GLU A 184 -17.41 6.91 44.33
CA GLU A 184 -18.59 6.77 43.47
C GLU A 184 -18.79 5.31 42.97
N ALA A 185 -17.87 4.40 43.31
CA ALA A 185 -17.91 3.02 42.84
C ALA A 185 -19.03 2.21 43.50
N ARG A 186 -19.75 1.43 42.70
CA ARG A 186 -20.78 0.49 43.19
C ARG A 186 -20.14 -0.80 43.73
N LEU A 187 -19.42 -0.69 44.85
CA LEU A 187 -18.70 -1.79 45.50
C LEU A 187 -19.03 -1.89 47.00
N ASP A 188 -18.85 -3.08 47.57
CA ASP A 188 -18.94 -3.26 49.03
C ASP A 188 -17.74 -2.64 49.76
N SER A 189 -17.93 -2.27 51.03
CA SER A 189 -16.92 -1.56 51.82
C SER A 189 -15.58 -2.28 51.92
N ARG A 190 -15.57 -3.64 51.88
CA ARG A 190 -14.30 -4.39 51.92
C ARG A 190 -13.53 -4.25 50.62
N ARG A 191 -14.22 -4.27 49.47
CA ARG A 191 -13.61 -4.06 48.15
C ARG A 191 -13.08 -2.65 47.98
N ILE A 192 -13.83 -1.64 48.46
CA ILE A 192 -13.38 -0.24 48.45
C ILE A 192 -12.07 -0.10 49.24
N ALA A 193 -12.03 -0.58 50.49
CA ALA A 193 -10.83 -0.50 51.33
C ALA A 193 -9.61 -1.20 50.70
N ARG A 194 -9.82 -2.35 50.04
CA ARG A 194 -8.74 -3.05 49.31
C ARG A 194 -8.23 -2.20 48.14
N GLN A 195 -9.14 -1.66 47.33
CA GLN A 195 -8.78 -0.89 46.15
C GLN A 195 -8.07 0.42 46.51
N GLN A 196 -8.53 1.08 47.57
CA GLN A 196 -7.91 2.27 48.12
C GLN A 196 -6.44 2.01 48.50
N LYS A 197 -6.20 0.93 49.26
CA LYS A 197 -4.83 0.53 49.65
C LYS A 197 -3.93 0.24 48.45
N GLU A 198 -4.46 -0.39 47.41
CA GLU A 198 -3.71 -0.64 46.16
C GLU A 198 -3.31 0.67 45.46
N ILE A 199 -4.22 1.64 45.38
CA ILE A 199 -3.94 2.95 44.76
C ILE A 199 -2.93 3.74 45.58
N GLU A 200 -3.06 3.75 46.92
CA GLU A 200 -2.10 4.42 47.82
C GLU A 200 -0.68 3.87 47.68
N ILE A 201 -0.52 2.54 47.51
CA ILE A 201 0.78 1.92 47.23
C ILE A 201 1.37 2.42 45.90
N LEU A 202 0.54 2.52 44.85
CA LEU A 202 0.98 3.01 43.55
C LEU A 202 1.40 4.48 43.61
N ILE A 203 0.67 5.32 44.35
CA ILE A 203 1.01 6.74 44.57
C ILE A 203 2.40 6.84 45.19
N LYS A 204 2.62 6.15 46.31
CA LYS A 204 3.93 6.14 46.98
C LYS A 204 5.05 5.68 46.04
N THR A 205 4.80 4.67 45.23
CA THR A 205 5.78 4.16 44.26
C THR A 205 6.11 5.20 43.19
N ALA A 206 5.11 5.96 42.71
CA ALA A 206 5.32 7.00 41.70
C ALA A 206 6.06 8.24 42.26
N GLU A 207 5.86 8.57 43.54
CA GLU A 207 6.60 9.65 44.23
C GLU A 207 8.11 9.36 44.34
N GLU A 208 8.50 8.09 44.40
CA GLU A 208 9.88 7.64 44.54
C GLU A 208 10.65 7.55 43.19
N MET A 209 10.00 7.84 42.05
CA MET A 209 10.61 7.74 40.70
C MET A 209 11.36 9.03 40.28
N GLU A 210 12.53 8.87 39.64
CA GLU A 210 13.31 9.98 39.06
C GLU A 210 12.71 10.52 37.74
N GLN A 211 12.80 11.84 37.52
CA GLN A 211 12.29 12.48 36.30
C GLN A 211 13.28 12.38 35.13
N PRO A 212 12.81 12.11 33.90
CA PRO A 212 13.66 12.11 32.71
C PRO A 212 14.11 13.53 32.35
N LYS A 213 15.37 13.65 31.89
CA LYS A 213 15.89 14.85 31.22
C LYS A 213 15.45 14.82 29.75
N GLU A 214 14.94 15.95 29.26
CA GLU A 214 14.55 16.12 27.85
C GLU A 214 15.81 16.17 26.98
N ASP A 215 15.85 15.38 25.90
CA ASP A 215 16.89 15.44 24.88
C ASP A 215 16.28 15.91 23.55
N GLU A 216 17.07 16.72 22.83
CA GLU A 216 16.70 17.52 21.67
C GLU A 216 16.48 16.68 20.39
N THR A 217 15.49 17.05 19.60
CA THR A 217 15.18 16.43 18.30
C THR A 217 15.99 17.08 17.18
N HIS A 218 16.73 16.28 16.41
CA HIS A 218 17.37 16.71 15.16
C HIS A 218 16.35 16.89 14.03
N GLU A 219 16.42 18.02 13.31
CA GLU A 219 15.64 18.29 12.10
C GLU A 219 16.45 17.93 10.84
N ASP A 220 15.89 17.10 9.95
CA ASP A 220 16.44 16.79 8.63
C ASP A 220 15.98 17.82 7.57
N HIS A 221 16.88 18.26 6.69
CA HIS A 221 16.59 19.23 5.62
C HIS A 221 16.23 18.55 4.27
N ILE A 222 15.19 19.07 3.58
CA ILE A 222 14.69 18.60 2.27
C ILE A 222 15.25 19.47 1.13
N LEU A 223 15.61 18.87 -0.02
CA LEU A 223 16.30 19.52 -1.14
C LEU A 223 15.39 19.77 -2.39
N PRO A 224 15.74 20.73 -3.27
CA PRO A 224 15.00 21.05 -4.50
C PRO A 224 15.46 20.25 -5.75
N LEU A 225 14.53 19.91 -6.65
CA LEU A 225 14.73 19.06 -7.85
C LEU A 225 14.83 19.87 -9.17
N SER A 226 15.45 19.28 -10.20
CA SER A 226 15.51 19.78 -11.59
C SER A 226 15.18 18.65 -12.58
N TYR A 227 14.80 18.96 -13.83
CA TYR A 227 14.23 18.00 -14.78
C TYR A 227 14.69 18.27 -16.24
N GLY A 228 14.56 17.26 -17.11
CA GLY A 228 14.95 17.32 -18.53
C GLY A 228 14.38 16.16 -19.38
N PRO A 229 14.27 16.30 -20.73
CA PRO A 229 13.77 15.23 -21.60
C PRO A 229 14.81 14.12 -21.83
N HIS A 230 14.39 12.85 -21.77
CA HIS A 230 15.28 11.70 -22.03
C HIS A 230 15.50 11.51 -23.55
N PRO A 231 16.76 11.46 -24.04
CA PRO A 231 17.04 11.46 -25.49
C PRO A 231 16.77 10.12 -26.23
N SER A 232 16.66 8.99 -25.52
CA SER A 232 16.57 7.64 -26.13
C SER A 232 15.30 6.82 -25.83
N ILE A 233 14.34 7.30 -25.04
CA ILE A 233 13.13 6.55 -24.68
C ILE A 233 11.92 7.48 -24.81
N GLU A 234 11.22 7.45 -25.94
CA GLU A 234 10.06 8.34 -26.19
C GLU A 234 8.87 8.05 -25.24
N SER A 235 8.78 6.84 -24.69
CA SER A 235 7.75 6.47 -23.70
C SER A 235 8.02 6.99 -22.28
N ALA A 236 9.22 7.53 -22.05
CA ALA A 236 9.64 8.17 -20.81
C ALA A 236 9.35 9.67 -20.89
N SER A 237 8.16 10.09 -20.46
CA SER A 237 7.80 11.51 -20.40
C SER A 237 8.61 12.21 -19.31
N ALA A 238 9.57 13.06 -19.71
CA ALA A 238 10.36 13.94 -18.84
C ALA A 238 11.11 13.23 -17.69
N GLY A 239 12.42 13.03 -17.86
CA GLY A 239 13.33 12.55 -16.83
C GLY A 239 13.64 13.62 -15.78
N ILE A 240 14.20 13.18 -14.65
CA ILE A 240 14.75 14.05 -13.60
C ILE A 240 16.27 14.11 -13.76
N ASP A 241 16.83 15.31 -13.84
CA ASP A 241 18.28 15.51 -13.93
C ASP A 241 18.83 16.14 -12.65
N ALA A 242 20.01 15.72 -12.22
CA ALA A 242 20.68 16.33 -11.09
C ALA A 242 21.07 17.79 -11.40
N ASN A 243 20.70 18.76 -10.57
CA ASN A 243 21.14 20.16 -10.69
C ASN A 243 22.44 20.46 -9.95
N ARG A 244 22.90 19.51 -9.13
CA ARG A 244 24.13 19.54 -8.36
C ARG A 244 24.72 18.14 -8.30
N THR A 245 25.98 18.03 -7.89
CA THR A 245 26.56 16.73 -7.57
C THR A 245 25.80 16.12 -6.38
N LEU A 246 25.34 14.88 -6.56
CA LEU A 246 24.75 14.05 -5.51
C LEU A 246 25.77 13.00 -5.09
N SER A 247 25.91 12.79 -3.79
CA SER A 247 26.74 11.71 -3.24
C SER A 247 25.86 10.64 -2.59
N PRO A 248 26.33 9.38 -2.44
CA PRO A 248 25.56 8.32 -1.79
C PRO A 248 25.01 8.75 -0.42
N GLY A 249 23.70 8.59 -0.24
CA GLY A 249 22.98 8.95 0.99
C GLY A 249 22.24 10.28 0.96
N ASP A 250 22.57 11.18 0.03
CA ASP A 250 21.89 12.47 -0.15
C ASP A 250 20.38 12.25 -0.40
N THR A 251 19.54 13.02 0.30
CA THR A 251 18.10 13.03 0.04
C THR A 251 17.80 13.92 -1.16
N LEU A 252 17.24 13.34 -2.23
CA LEU A 252 16.83 14.12 -3.40
C LEU A 252 15.54 14.88 -3.07
N PHE A 253 14.51 14.15 -2.64
CA PHE A 253 13.23 14.73 -2.23
C PHE A 253 12.45 13.81 -1.29
N VAL A 254 11.48 14.43 -0.63
CA VAL A 254 10.49 13.77 0.22
C VAL A 254 9.11 14.18 -0.32
N GLU A 255 8.25 13.21 -0.60
CA GLU A 255 6.95 13.46 -1.22
C GLU A 255 5.84 12.68 -0.51
N GLU A 256 4.75 13.37 -0.17
CA GLU A 256 3.50 12.71 0.22
C GLU A 256 2.74 12.26 -1.03
N PRO A 257 2.00 11.13 -0.97
CA PRO A 257 1.21 10.70 -2.10
C PRO A 257 0.12 11.74 -2.38
N TYR A 258 -0.05 12.12 -3.65
CA TYR A 258 -1.20 12.94 -4.03
C TYR A 258 -2.51 12.22 -3.67
N ALA A 259 -2.55 10.91 -3.97
CA ALA A 259 -3.61 10.02 -3.54
C ALA A 259 -3.04 8.63 -3.27
N SER A 260 -3.66 7.90 -2.33
CA SER A 260 -3.25 6.53 -2.02
C SER A 260 -4.40 5.70 -1.46
N VAL A 261 -4.26 4.37 -1.56
CA VAL A 261 -5.21 3.38 -1.04
C VAL A 261 -4.48 2.24 -0.33
N LEU A 262 -5.00 1.84 0.84
CA LEU A 262 -4.50 0.70 1.60
C LEU A 262 -4.84 -0.60 0.87
N LEU A 263 -3.96 -1.61 0.91
CA LEU A 263 -4.30 -2.91 0.34
C LEU A 263 -5.20 -3.73 1.29
N PRO A 264 -6.18 -4.47 0.75
CA PRO A 264 -7.20 -5.19 1.53
C PRO A 264 -6.65 -6.14 2.61
N VAL A 265 -5.54 -6.83 2.32
CA VAL A 265 -4.87 -7.74 3.27
C VAL A 265 -4.44 -7.04 4.56
N HIS A 266 -4.29 -5.72 4.52
CA HIS A 266 -3.82 -4.88 5.62
C HIS A 266 -4.93 -4.09 6.32
N TYR A 267 -6.19 -4.15 5.83
CA TYR A 267 -7.35 -3.52 6.49
C TYR A 267 -7.49 -3.88 7.97
N PRO A 268 -7.21 -5.13 8.41
CA PRO A 268 -7.33 -5.49 9.82
C PRO A 268 -6.23 -4.89 10.71
N SER A 269 -5.11 -4.41 10.16
CA SER A 269 -3.91 -4.09 10.96
C SER A 269 -3.43 -2.66 10.81
N HIS A 270 -3.76 -1.97 9.73
CA HIS A 270 -3.22 -0.65 9.42
C HIS A 270 -4.29 0.44 9.41
N CYS A 271 -3.85 1.67 9.68
CA CYS A 271 -4.64 2.88 9.47
C CYS A 271 -5.02 3.02 7.99
N HIS A 272 -6.28 3.37 7.71
CA HIS A 272 -6.77 3.56 6.33
C HIS A 272 -6.36 4.91 5.72
N HIS A 273 -5.71 5.78 6.49
CA HIS A 273 -5.19 7.07 6.02
C HIS A 273 -3.66 7.04 5.85
N CYS A 274 -2.91 6.89 6.95
CA CYS A 274 -1.45 6.97 6.94
C CYS A 274 -0.74 5.61 6.85
N TYR A 275 -1.49 4.51 6.76
CA TYR A 275 -0.98 3.14 6.62
C TYR A 275 -0.02 2.67 7.72
N THR A 276 0.04 3.37 8.87
CA THR A 276 0.77 2.88 10.04
C THR A 276 -0.03 1.78 10.72
N LYS A 277 0.64 0.72 11.19
CA LYS A 277 0.02 -0.30 12.04
C LYS A 277 -0.57 0.34 13.30
N ALA A 278 -1.78 -0.05 13.66
CA ALA A 278 -2.47 0.53 14.81
C ALA A 278 -3.18 -0.56 15.62
N LEU A 279 -2.77 -0.73 16.87
CA LEU A 279 -3.46 -1.61 17.84
C LEU A 279 -4.63 -0.88 18.51
N ALA A 280 -4.40 0.35 18.97
CA ALA A 280 -5.45 1.24 19.49
C ALA A 280 -6.04 2.07 18.32
N VAL A 281 -6.98 1.47 17.60
CA VAL A 281 -7.65 2.14 16.47
C VAL A 281 -8.80 3.04 16.91
N VAL A 282 -8.98 4.15 16.20
CA VAL A 282 -10.16 5.04 16.23
C VAL A 282 -11.09 4.65 15.07
N PRO A 283 -12.39 4.40 15.32
CA PRO A 283 -13.32 4.00 14.27
C PRO A 283 -13.83 5.21 13.47
N CYS A 284 -14.30 4.98 12.23
CA CYS A 284 -15.20 5.93 11.56
C CYS A 284 -16.49 6.09 12.36
N HIS A 285 -17.14 7.25 12.26
CA HIS A 285 -18.39 7.53 12.96
C HIS A 285 -19.62 6.91 12.30
N GLN A 286 -19.56 6.55 11.00
CA GLN A 286 -20.69 5.99 10.26
C GLN A 286 -20.52 4.50 9.94
N CYS A 287 -19.41 4.09 9.32
CA CYS A 287 -19.20 2.70 8.91
C CYS A 287 -18.32 1.92 9.88
N SER A 288 -18.36 0.60 9.78
CA SER A 288 -17.53 -0.34 10.55
C SER A 288 -16.30 -0.85 9.79
N GLN A 289 -16.07 -0.42 8.54
CA GLN A 289 -15.03 -0.97 7.66
C GLN A 289 -13.63 -0.42 7.91
N VAL A 290 -13.51 0.85 8.30
CA VAL A 290 -12.22 1.54 8.37
C VAL A 290 -11.72 1.70 9.80
N ARG A 291 -10.40 1.73 9.92
CA ARG A 291 -9.64 1.88 11.16
C ARG A 291 -8.65 3.01 10.99
N TYR A 292 -8.50 3.86 11.99
CA TYR A 292 -7.54 4.96 11.99
C TYR A 292 -6.63 4.89 13.22
N CYS A 293 -5.40 5.40 13.11
CA CYS A 293 -4.47 5.43 14.25
C CYS A 293 -4.70 6.61 15.20
N SER A 294 -5.44 7.63 14.77
CA SER A 294 -5.68 8.88 15.50
C SER A 294 -6.97 9.56 15.03
N GLN A 295 -7.48 10.50 15.83
CA GLN A 295 -8.61 11.36 15.43
C GLN A 295 -8.26 12.23 14.22
N GLN A 296 -7.04 12.76 14.17
CA GLN A 296 -6.54 13.51 13.02
C GLN A 296 -6.69 12.73 11.71
N CYS A 297 -6.29 11.46 11.68
CA CYS A 297 -6.46 10.61 10.49
C CYS A 297 -7.93 10.33 10.15
N VAL A 298 -8.85 10.33 11.13
CA VAL A 298 -10.29 10.23 10.87
C VAL A 298 -10.75 11.49 10.14
N ASP A 299 -10.40 12.67 10.67
CA ASP A 299 -10.89 13.96 10.23
C ASP A 299 -10.34 14.31 8.83
N GLU A 300 -9.02 14.17 8.62
CA GLU A 300 -8.36 14.40 7.32
C GLU A 300 -8.90 13.45 6.24
N SER A 301 -9.07 12.17 6.59
CA SER A 301 -9.64 11.18 5.68
C SER A 301 -11.09 11.51 5.34
N TRP A 302 -11.90 11.89 6.33
CA TRP A 302 -13.31 12.23 6.15
C TRP A 302 -13.50 13.42 5.23
N GLU A 303 -12.77 14.50 5.51
CA GLU A 303 -12.85 15.76 4.78
C GLU A 303 -12.51 15.56 3.30
N LYS A 304 -11.38 14.88 3.04
CA LYS A 304 -10.84 14.69 1.69
C LYS A 304 -11.65 13.68 0.87
N TYR A 305 -11.99 12.52 1.44
CA TYR A 305 -12.48 11.41 0.59
C TYR A 305 -13.43 10.42 1.26
N HIS A 306 -13.30 10.13 2.55
CA HIS A 306 -13.95 8.95 3.13
C HIS A 306 -15.45 9.15 3.27
N LYS A 307 -15.93 10.39 3.39
CA LYS A 307 -17.37 10.70 3.34
C LYS A 307 -18.08 10.13 2.11
N TRP A 308 -17.38 10.01 0.98
CA TRP A 308 -17.90 9.44 -0.27
C TRP A 308 -17.67 7.93 -0.36
N GLU A 309 -16.65 7.39 0.29
CA GLU A 309 -16.39 5.95 0.30
C GLU A 309 -17.08 5.19 1.41
N CYS A 310 -17.59 5.91 2.42
CA CYS A 310 -18.11 5.37 3.65
C CYS A 310 -19.14 4.27 3.36
N GLY A 311 -18.88 3.06 3.87
CA GLY A 311 -19.75 1.90 3.69
C GLY A 311 -19.65 1.20 2.32
N ASN A 312 -18.79 1.66 1.41
CA ASN A 312 -18.67 1.16 0.04
C ASN A 312 -17.29 0.55 -0.28
N LEU A 313 -16.45 0.28 0.72
CA LEU A 313 -15.11 -0.26 0.47
C LEU A 313 -15.11 -1.64 -0.20
N ASP A 314 -16.16 -2.44 -0.05
CA ASP A 314 -16.27 -3.73 -0.74
C ASP A 314 -16.40 -3.52 -2.26
N SER A 315 -17.21 -2.54 -2.68
CA SER A 315 -17.36 -2.14 -4.08
C SER A 315 -16.03 -1.63 -4.64
N LEU A 316 -15.33 -0.78 -3.88
CA LEU A 316 -14.08 -0.17 -4.31
C LEU A 316 -12.94 -1.19 -4.35
N HIS A 317 -12.87 -2.11 -3.39
CA HIS A 317 -11.94 -3.23 -3.44
C HIS A 317 -12.17 -4.11 -4.68
N SER A 318 -13.43 -4.34 -5.07
CA SER A 318 -13.75 -5.22 -6.20
C SER A 318 -13.20 -4.75 -7.56
N VAL A 319 -12.86 -3.47 -7.69
CA VAL A 319 -12.32 -2.88 -8.92
C VAL A 319 -10.78 -2.77 -8.93
N GLY A 320 -10.11 -3.29 -7.89
CA GLY A 320 -8.65 -3.31 -7.81
C GLY A 320 -8.02 -1.92 -7.83
N ILE A 321 -7.03 -1.71 -8.69
CA ILE A 321 -6.26 -0.46 -8.77
C ILE A 321 -7.13 0.75 -9.16
N ALA A 322 -8.28 0.53 -9.80
CA ALA A 322 -9.22 1.60 -10.14
C ALA A 322 -9.80 2.31 -8.91
N HIS A 323 -9.72 1.71 -7.71
CA HIS A 323 -10.01 2.41 -6.45
C HIS A 323 -9.13 3.65 -6.30
N LEU A 324 -7.86 3.59 -6.68
CA LEU A 324 -6.97 4.74 -6.60
C LEU A 324 -7.38 5.85 -7.59
N SER A 325 -7.90 5.51 -8.78
CA SER A 325 -8.48 6.51 -9.70
C SER A 325 -9.66 7.24 -9.06
N PHE A 326 -10.56 6.49 -8.40
CA PHE A 326 -11.65 7.08 -7.63
C PHE A 326 -11.13 8.04 -6.54
N ARG A 327 -10.12 7.60 -5.78
CA ARG A 327 -9.46 8.41 -4.74
C ARG A 327 -8.88 9.70 -5.30
N VAL A 328 -8.23 9.67 -6.47
CA VAL A 328 -7.66 10.86 -7.12
C VAL A 328 -8.76 11.90 -7.35
N ILE A 329 -9.90 11.51 -7.93
CA ILE A 329 -11.03 12.42 -8.14
C ILE A 329 -11.55 13.02 -6.82
N LEU A 330 -11.68 12.19 -5.78
CA LEU A 330 -12.15 12.67 -4.49
C LEU A 330 -11.19 13.68 -3.84
N VAL A 331 -9.88 13.40 -3.87
CA VAL A 331 -8.85 14.29 -3.33
C VAL A 331 -8.78 15.61 -4.11
N THR A 332 -8.90 15.56 -5.44
CA THR A 332 -8.95 16.76 -6.28
C THR A 332 -10.17 17.63 -5.97
N ALA A 333 -11.28 17.01 -5.55
CA ALA A 333 -12.59 17.64 -5.30
C ALA A 333 -13.30 18.17 -6.56
N LEU A 334 -14.63 18.06 -6.55
CA LEU A 334 -15.47 18.41 -7.70
C LEU A 334 -15.40 19.90 -8.07
N SER A 335 -15.30 20.78 -7.07
CA SER A 335 -15.22 22.23 -7.28
C SER A 335 -13.99 22.61 -8.10
N PHE A 336 -12.82 22.06 -7.74
CA PHE A 336 -11.59 22.28 -8.49
C PHE A 336 -11.72 21.79 -9.93
N ILE A 337 -12.27 20.57 -10.13
CA ILE A 337 -12.47 20.00 -11.47
C ILE A 337 -13.38 20.90 -12.30
N GLN A 338 -14.45 21.42 -11.71
CA GLN A 338 -15.38 22.32 -12.40
C GLN A 338 -14.73 23.66 -12.77
N GLU A 339 -14.00 24.28 -11.85
CA GLU A 339 -13.32 25.57 -12.04
C GLU A 339 -12.21 25.49 -13.10
N ASN A 340 -11.46 24.39 -13.11
CA ASN A 340 -10.29 24.21 -13.99
C ASN A 340 -10.59 23.39 -15.25
N ARG A 341 -11.86 23.07 -15.49
CA ARG A 341 -12.29 22.18 -16.57
C ARG A 341 -11.77 22.61 -17.94
N GLU A 342 -11.90 23.89 -18.27
CA GLU A 342 -11.46 24.40 -19.57
C GLU A 342 -9.96 24.30 -19.75
N GLU A 343 -9.19 24.58 -18.69
CA GLU A 343 -7.74 24.53 -18.71
C GLU A 343 -7.25 23.09 -18.90
N LEU A 344 -7.81 22.14 -18.14
CA LEU A 344 -7.53 20.72 -18.28
C LEU A 344 -7.79 20.21 -19.71
N VAL A 345 -8.92 20.60 -20.31
CA VAL A 345 -9.22 20.23 -21.70
C VAL A 345 -8.21 20.84 -22.67
N LYS A 346 -7.88 22.14 -22.51
CA LYS A 346 -6.89 22.84 -23.35
C LYS A 346 -5.49 22.23 -23.22
N SER A 347 -5.12 21.76 -22.03
CA SER A 347 -3.79 21.21 -21.73
C SER A 347 -3.73 19.67 -21.83
N SER A 348 -4.80 19.00 -22.24
CA SER A 348 -4.90 17.52 -22.26
C SER A 348 -3.76 16.77 -22.98
N ASN A 349 -3.19 17.40 -24.01
CA ASN A 349 -2.05 16.90 -24.78
C ASN A 349 -0.75 17.69 -24.54
N ALA A 350 -0.78 18.65 -23.62
CA ALA A 350 0.40 19.42 -23.25
C ALA A 350 1.26 18.63 -22.27
N VAL A 351 2.56 18.86 -22.34
CA VAL A 351 3.48 18.43 -21.30
C VAL A 351 3.32 19.42 -20.13
N TYR A 352 3.15 18.91 -18.91
CA TYR A 352 3.04 19.76 -17.74
C TYR A 352 4.26 20.67 -17.63
N PRO A 353 4.09 21.99 -17.39
CA PRO A 353 5.21 22.88 -17.25
C PRO A 353 6.08 22.39 -16.10
N PHE A 354 7.36 22.27 -16.40
CA PHE A 354 8.32 21.90 -15.39
C PHE A 354 9.06 23.13 -14.84
N ASP A 355 9.13 24.23 -15.62
CA ASP A 355 9.86 25.45 -15.28
C ASP A 355 9.01 26.43 -14.49
N PHE A 356 8.93 26.18 -13.19
CA PHE A 356 8.29 27.09 -12.25
C PHE A 356 9.26 28.21 -11.85
N PRO A 357 8.81 29.48 -11.73
CA PRO A 357 9.67 30.61 -11.39
C PRO A 357 10.46 30.48 -10.08
N ASP A 358 10.03 29.59 -9.17
CA ASP A 358 10.70 29.29 -7.91
C ASP A 358 11.58 28.04 -7.96
N GLY A 359 11.74 27.41 -9.13
CA GLY A 359 12.53 26.20 -9.34
C GLY A 359 11.97 24.96 -8.62
N LYS A 360 10.68 24.96 -8.24
CA LYS A 360 10.06 23.85 -7.51
C LYS A 360 8.96 23.20 -8.34
N TYR A 361 9.18 21.93 -8.67
CA TYR A 361 8.12 21.09 -9.21
C TYR A 361 6.93 21.01 -8.24
N ARG A 362 5.72 21.06 -8.78
CA ARG A 362 4.48 21.02 -8.00
C ARG A 362 3.93 19.60 -8.00
N SER A 363 3.58 19.08 -6.83
CA SER A 363 2.82 17.83 -6.69
C SER A 363 1.31 18.10 -6.64
N ASP A 364 0.81 18.94 -7.55
CA ASP A 364 -0.62 19.30 -7.63
C ASP A 364 -1.41 18.38 -8.58
N TYR A 365 -2.70 18.67 -8.78
CA TYR A 365 -3.54 17.86 -9.67
C TYR A 365 -3.10 17.94 -11.12
N PHE A 366 -2.61 19.09 -11.59
CA PHE A 366 -2.16 19.21 -12.97
C PHE A 366 -0.94 18.32 -13.20
N ALA A 367 -0.02 18.21 -12.24
CA ALA A 367 1.08 17.25 -12.31
C ALA A 367 0.56 15.81 -12.50
N VAL A 368 -0.46 15.40 -11.72
CA VAL A 368 -1.13 14.09 -11.87
C VAL A 368 -1.82 13.95 -13.24
N TYR A 369 -2.57 14.97 -13.65
CA TYR A 369 -3.38 14.96 -14.88
C TYR A 369 -2.54 14.75 -16.14
N HIS A 370 -1.30 15.25 -16.14
CA HIS A 370 -0.38 15.15 -17.29
C HIS A 370 0.60 13.97 -17.21
N LEU A 371 0.54 13.13 -16.17
CA LEU A 371 1.27 11.86 -16.18
C LEU A 371 0.89 11.02 -17.40
N VAL A 372 1.83 10.24 -17.92
CA VAL A 372 1.58 9.37 -19.08
C VAL A 372 0.41 8.45 -18.83
N ALA A 373 -0.57 8.53 -19.72
CA ALA A 373 -1.60 7.51 -19.90
C ALA A 373 -1.19 6.66 -21.09
N HIS A 374 -1.18 5.34 -20.94
CA HIS A 374 -0.95 4.44 -22.08
C HIS A 374 -2.23 4.34 -22.92
N ASP A 375 -2.44 5.28 -23.83
CA ASP A 375 -3.63 5.34 -24.68
C ASP A 375 -3.61 4.31 -25.83
N ASP A 376 -2.48 3.63 -26.06
CA ASP A 376 -2.25 2.61 -27.11
C ASP A 376 -2.62 1.18 -26.69
N MET A 377 -3.35 1.05 -25.57
CA MET A 377 -3.81 -0.23 -25.04
C MET A 377 -4.75 -0.96 -26.03
N PRO A 378 -4.80 -2.31 -26.01
CA PRO A 378 -5.78 -3.06 -26.78
C PRO A 378 -7.21 -2.55 -26.53
N ALA A 379 -8.01 -2.49 -27.60
CA ALA A 379 -9.36 -1.92 -27.52
C ALA A 379 -10.24 -2.65 -26.51
N GLU A 380 -10.04 -3.95 -26.33
CA GLU A 380 -10.76 -4.76 -25.35
C GLU A 380 -10.42 -4.35 -23.91
N ASP A 381 -9.14 -4.16 -23.60
CA ASP A 381 -8.69 -3.74 -22.26
C ASP A 381 -9.19 -2.34 -21.95
N THR A 382 -9.02 -1.41 -22.90
CA THR A 382 -9.54 -0.04 -22.78
C THR A 382 -11.07 -0.03 -22.56
N PHE A 383 -11.79 -0.94 -23.21
CA PHE A 383 -13.23 -1.09 -23.02
C PHE A 383 -13.57 -1.58 -21.61
N GLN A 384 -12.85 -2.57 -21.06
CA GLN A 384 -13.05 -3.04 -19.69
C GLN A 384 -12.74 -1.95 -18.64
N TYR A 385 -11.70 -1.14 -18.88
CA TYR A 385 -11.42 0.02 -18.03
C TYR A 385 -12.50 1.10 -18.13
N ALA A 386 -13.06 1.34 -19.33
CA ALA A 386 -14.19 2.26 -19.50
C ALA A 386 -15.45 1.78 -18.76
N LEU A 387 -15.73 0.47 -18.76
CA LEU A 387 -16.81 -0.11 -17.95
C LEU A 387 -16.58 0.06 -16.45
N THR A 388 -15.34 -0.07 -16.00
CA THR A 388 -14.96 0.15 -14.59
C THR A 388 -15.06 1.63 -14.21
N ALA A 389 -14.62 2.54 -15.07
CA ALA A 389 -14.82 3.98 -14.87
C ALA A 389 -16.31 4.36 -14.85
N LEU A 390 -17.14 3.75 -15.71
CA LEU A 390 -18.59 3.92 -15.69
C LEU A 390 -19.21 3.43 -14.37
N LEU A 391 -18.77 2.27 -13.86
CA LEU A 391 -19.19 1.78 -12.54
C LEU A 391 -18.91 2.79 -11.43
N LEU A 392 -17.70 3.36 -11.43
CA LEU A 392 -17.28 4.37 -10.45
C LEU A 392 -18.04 5.69 -10.61
N LEU A 393 -18.32 6.12 -11.85
CA LEU A 393 -19.14 7.30 -12.12
C LEU A 393 -20.58 7.13 -11.59
N MET A 394 -21.20 5.97 -11.85
CA MET A 394 -22.52 5.64 -11.34
C MET A 394 -22.56 5.53 -9.81
N LEU A 395 -21.45 5.12 -9.18
CA LEU A 395 -21.31 5.17 -7.73
C LEU A 395 -21.28 6.62 -7.21
N LEU A 396 -20.50 7.53 -7.82
CA LEU A 396 -20.49 8.96 -7.46
C LEU A 396 -21.89 9.58 -7.55
N ASP A 397 -22.63 9.27 -8.62
CA ASP A 397 -24.01 9.75 -8.80
C ASP A 397 -24.94 9.21 -7.71
N LYS A 398 -24.88 7.90 -7.40
CA LYS A 398 -25.66 7.29 -6.31
C LYS A 398 -25.37 7.93 -4.95
N LEU A 399 -24.15 8.39 -4.74
CA LEU A 399 -23.73 9.07 -3.51
C LEU A 399 -24.10 10.56 -3.48
N ASN A 400 -24.76 11.07 -4.53
CA ASN A 400 -25.09 12.47 -4.74
C ASN A 400 -23.87 13.40 -4.76
N TYR A 401 -22.72 12.90 -5.24
CA TYR A 401 -21.47 13.66 -5.31
C TYR A 401 -21.64 14.98 -6.11
N PHE A 402 -22.36 14.90 -7.23
CA PHE A 402 -22.59 16.04 -8.13
C PHE A 402 -23.64 17.04 -7.62
N ALA A 403 -24.50 16.66 -6.67
CA ALA A 403 -25.52 17.54 -6.12
C ALA A 403 -24.94 18.64 -5.20
N THR A 404 -23.67 18.52 -4.82
CA THR A 404 -22.96 19.48 -3.96
C THR A 404 -22.80 20.87 -4.57
N LEU A 405 -23.00 21.03 -5.89
CA LEU A 405 -22.79 22.27 -6.64
C LEU A 405 -24.07 22.77 -7.37
N GLU A 406 -25.26 22.46 -6.85
CA GLU A 406 -26.55 22.81 -7.48
C GLU A 406 -26.71 22.27 -8.92
N SER A 407 -26.18 21.08 -9.21
CA SER A 407 -26.33 20.41 -10.51
C SER A 407 -27.60 19.55 -10.55
N GLN A 408 -28.41 19.66 -11.62
CA GLN A 408 -29.51 18.73 -11.91
C GLN A 408 -29.00 17.28 -11.95
N THR A 409 -29.75 16.35 -11.37
CA THR A 409 -29.31 14.95 -11.22
C THR A 409 -29.06 14.29 -12.60
N LEU A 410 -28.06 13.40 -12.66
CA LEU A 410 -27.70 12.65 -13.89
C LEU A 410 -28.93 11.87 -14.43
N ARG A 411 -29.81 11.43 -13.51
CA ARG A 411 -31.12 10.82 -13.78
C ARG A 411 -32.09 11.72 -14.55
N GLU A 412 -32.14 13.02 -14.26
CA GLU A 412 -33.03 13.97 -14.95
C GLU A 412 -32.58 14.23 -16.39
N ARG A 413 -31.26 14.27 -16.65
CA ARG A 413 -30.72 14.43 -18.01
C ARG A 413 -30.82 13.16 -18.87
N LEU A 414 -30.73 11.98 -18.25
CA LEU A 414 -31.01 10.71 -18.94
C LEU A 414 -32.47 10.60 -19.40
N ILE A 415 -33.40 11.23 -18.66
CA ILE A 415 -34.82 11.33 -19.06
C ILE A 415 -34.98 12.33 -20.22
N SER A 416 -34.28 13.46 -20.20
CA SER A 416 -34.36 14.45 -21.29
C SER A 416 -33.77 13.95 -22.62
N CYS A 417 -32.81 13.02 -22.57
CA CYS A 417 -32.26 12.38 -23.77
C CYS A 417 -33.21 11.35 -24.42
N ASN A 418 -34.30 10.96 -23.74
CA ASN A 418 -35.16 9.85 -24.15
C ASN A 418 -36.63 10.22 -24.42
N LEU A 419 -36.96 11.51 -24.60
CA LEU A 419 -38.34 11.95 -24.86
C LEU A 419 -38.42 12.99 -25.98
N ASN A 420 -38.39 12.51 -27.22
CA ASN A 420 -39.18 13.10 -28.30
C ASN A 420 -39.79 12.01 -29.21
N SER A 421 -40.34 10.94 -28.62
CA SER A 421 -41.34 10.11 -29.28
C SER A 421 -42.72 10.42 -28.71
N LYS A 422 -43.47 11.21 -29.49
CA LYS A 422 -44.88 11.60 -29.30
C LYS A 422 -45.73 10.54 -28.59
N VAL A 423 -46.40 10.91 -27.51
CA VAL A 423 -47.63 10.25 -27.07
C VAL A 423 -48.72 11.31 -26.96
N GLY A 424 -49.61 11.32 -27.96
CA GLY A 424 -50.88 12.00 -27.88
C GLY A 424 -51.84 11.24 -26.95
N SER A 425 -52.51 12.01 -26.10
CA SER A 425 -53.83 11.81 -25.48
C SER A 425 -54.50 10.43 -25.53
N ALA A 426 -54.87 9.94 -24.35
CA ALA A 426 -55.80 8.84 -24.04
C ALA A 426 -57.21 9.05 -24.70
N PRO A 427 -58.11 8.04 -24.77
CA PRO A 427 -58.72 7.43 -23.56
C PRO A 427 -59.17 5.95 -23.61
N SER A 428 -59.45 5.44 -22.39
CA SER A 428 -60.45 4.41 -21.98
C SER A 428 -60.23 2.90 -22.22
N THR A 429 -60.16 2.16 -21.10
CA THR A 429 -60.54 0.75 -20.84
C THR A 429 -62.04 0.45 -21.06
N PRO A 430 -62.56 -0.81 -21.01
CA PRO A 430 -61.94 -2.14 -20.77
C PRO A 430 -62.44 -3.29 -21.70
N THR A 431 -61.85 -4.49 -21.63
CA THR A 431 -62.52 -5.80 -21.34
C THR A 431 -61.67 -7.06 -21.70
N HIS A 432 -61.89 -8.12 -20.93
CA HIS A 432 -61.30 -9.47 -20.94
C HIS A 432 -61.18 -10.21 -22.30
N LYS A 433 -60.10 -11.00 -22.48
CA LYS A 433 -60.13 -12.48 -22.63
C LYS A 433 -58.73 -13.11 -22.87
N SER A 434 -58.63 -14.38 -22.49
CA SER A 434 -57.51 -15.33 -22.43
C SER A 434 -56.83 -15.72 -23.75
N ARG A 435 -55.51 -16.03 -23.74
CA ARG A 435 -54.88 -17.34 -24.10
C ARG A 435 -53.35 -17.25 -24.33
N SER A 436 -52.60 -18.09 -23.58
CA SER A 436 -51.41 -18.95 -23.88
C SER A 436 -50.27 -18.51 -24.85
N PRO A 437 -49.04 -19.07 -24.68
CA PRO A 437 -47.79 -18.35 -24.85
C PRO A 437 -47.22 -18.44 -26.28
N VAL A 438 -46.65 -17.33 -26.74
CA VAL A 438 -45.80 -17.30 -27.93
C VAL A 438 -44.39 -16.95 -27.47
N HIS A 439 -43.44 -17.85 -27.75
CA HIS A 439 -42.01 -17.60 -27.67
C HIS A 439 -41.65 -16.39 -28.55
N SER A 440 -41.52 -15.21 -27.97
CA SER A 440 -40.88 -14.07 -28.62
C SER A 440 -39.39 -14.10 -28.31
N ARG A 441 -38.60 -14.29 -29.37
CA ARG A 441 -37.16 -14.04 -29.38
C ARG A 441 -36.92 -12.62 -28.85
N LEU A 442 -36.10 -12.49 -27.82
CA LEU A 442 -35.53 -11.20 -27.42
C LEU A 442 -34.72 -10.67 -28.61
N SER A 443 -35.29 -9.75 -29.38
CA SER A 443 -34.53 -8.97 -30.35
C SER A 443 -33.59 -8.08 -29.55
N VAL A 444 -32.29 -8.29 -29.75
CA VAL A 444 -31.27 -7.31 -29.40
C VAL A 444 -31.55 -6.12 -30.31
N ASN A 445 -32.20 -5.09 -29.79
CA ASN A 445 -32.34 -3.84 -30.54
C ASN A 445 -30.93 -3.29 -30.74
N SER A 446 -30.48 -3.35 -31.99
CA SER A 446 -29.29 -2.68 -32.48
C SER A 446 -29.38 -1.20 -32.15
N VAL A 447 -28.28 -0.64 -31.64
CA VAL A 447 -28.05 0.81 -31.49
C VAL A 447 -28.45 1.50 -32.80
N GLU A 448 -29.63 2.13 -32.83
CA GLU A 448 -29.99 3.11 -33.85
C GLU A 448 -29.06 4.31 -33.71
N GLU A 449 -28.71 4.90 -34.85
CA GLU A 449 -27.77 6.01 -35.01
C GLU A 449 -28.25 7.28 -34.29
N SER A 450 -28.15 7.35 -32.96
CA SER A 450 -28.10 8.65 -32.30
C SER A 450 -26.68 9.18 -32.50
N GLU A 451 -26.51 10.25 -33.27
CA GLU A 451 -25.23 10.96 -33.34
C GLU A 451 -24.74 11.31 -31.92
N MET A 452 -23.42 11.21 -31.69
CA MET A 452 -22.83 11.66 -30.43
C MET A 452 -23.00 13.18 -30.32
N PRO A 453 -23.24 13.74 -29.12
CA PRO A 453 -23.44 15.18 -28.96
C PRO A 453 -22.21 15.92 -29.48
N THR A 454 -22.43 17.00 -30.21
CA THR A 454 -21.36 17.84 -30.75
C THR A 454 -20.95 18.99 -29.80
N GLY A 455 -21.50 19.01 -28.58
CA GLY A 455 -21.21 20.01 -27.54
C GLY A 455 -20.23 19.51 -26.46
N PRO A 456 -19.76 20.40 -25.55
CA PRO A 456 -18.90 19.98 -24.46
C PRO A 456 -19.63 18.96 -23.58
N ALA A 457 -18.91 17.93 -23.14
CA ALA A 457 -19.48 16.89 -22.27
C ALA A 457 -20.14 17.51 -21.02
N SER A 458 -21.07 16.79 -20.38
CA SER A 458 -21.55 17.24 -19.06
C SER A 458 -20.41 17.12 -18.03
N LEU A 459 -20.53 17.81 -16.88
CA LEU A 459 -19.52 17.69 -15.81
C LEU A 459 -19.37 16.23 -15.35
N GLU A 460 -20.48 15.50 -15.29
CA GLU A 460 -20.51 14.10 -14.89
C GLU A 460 -19.79 13.20 -15.90
N ILE A 461 -20.05 13.38 -17.21
CA ILE A 461 -19.33 12.65 -18.26
C ILE A 461 -17.85 13.02 -18.27
N PHE A 462 -17.51 14.29 -18.05
CA PHE A 462 -16.13 14.73 -17.92
C PHE A 462 -15.41 14.03 -16.75
N VAL A 463 -16.03 13.97 -15.57
CA VAL A 463 -15.49 13.21 -14.43
C VAL A 463 -15.37 11.72 -14.75
N GLY A 464 -16.31 11.14 -15.49
CA GLY A 464 -16.19 9.78 -16.03
C GLY A 464 -14.95 9.61 -16.91
N GLY A 465 -14.70 10.57 -17.81
CA GLY A 465 -13.51 10.59 -18.66
C GLY A 465 -12.21 10.69 -17.85
N LEU A 466 -12.20 11.51 -16.79
CA LEU A 466 -11.08 11.62 -15.85
C LEU A 466 -10.84 10.31 -15.07
N LEU A 467 -11.91 9.64 -14.62
CA LEU A 467 -11.80 8.32 -13.98
C LEU A 467 -11.11 7.32 -14.91
N LEU A 468 -11.51 7.26 -16.19
CA LEU A 468 -10.87 6.40 -17.19
C LEU A 468 -9.41 6.81 -17.41
N ARG A 469 -9.12 8.10 -17.57
CA ARG A 469 -7.75 8.62 -17.72
C ARG A 469 -6.86 8.17 -16.57
N HIS A 470 -7.29 8.37 -15.34
CA HIS A 470 -6.51 7.99 -14.16
C HIS A 470 -6.35 6.47 -14.04
N ILE A 471 -7.34 5.67 -14.43
CA ILE A 471 -7.17 4.20 -14.48
C ILE A 471 -6.02 3.84 -15.44
N LEU A 472 -5.98 4.46 -16.62
CA LEU A 472 -4.92 4.22 -17.63
C LEU A 472 -3.55 4.70 -17.15
N GLN A 473 -3.47 5.84 -16.46
CA GLN A 473 -2.23 6.34 -15.87
C GLN A 473 -1.68 5.43 -14.77
N LEU A 474 -2.55 4.80 -13.98
CA LEU A 474 -2.14 3.97 -12.84
C LEU A 474 -1.44 2.68 -13.25
N ILE A 475 -1.52 2.27 -14.51
CA ILE A 475 -0.83 1.08 -15.03
C ILE A 475 0.70 1.25 -14.87
N CYS A 476 1.21 2.45 -15.15
CA CYS A 476 2.64 2.76 -15.13
C CYS A 476 3.07 3.75 -14.04
N ASN A 477 2.15 4.52 -13.45
CA ASN A 477 2.49 5.56 -12.47
C ASN A 477 2.20 5.20 -11.01
N ALA A 478 1.52 4.06 -10.76
CA ALA A 478 1.18 3.65 -9.42
C ALA A 478 2.39 3.07 -8.68
N ASN A 479 2.77 3.71 -7.58
CA ASN A 479 3.88 3.28 -6.75
C ASN A 479 3.41 2.41 -5.59
N ALA A 480 4.15 1.34 -5.31
CA ALA A 480 3.95 0.52 -4.14
C ALA A 480 4.50 1.21 -2.89
N ILE A 481 3.63 1.48 -1.91
CA ILE A 481 4.05 1.94 -0.58
C ILE A 481 4.36 0.69 0.24
N THR A 482 5.56 0.65 0.82
CA THR A 482 6.07 -0.54 1.48
C THR A 482 6.49 -0.29 2.92
N GLU A 483 6.41 -1.32 3.75
CA GLU A 483 6.90 -1.31 5.13
C GLU A 483 7.86 -2.49 5.33
N LEU A 484 8.93 -2.30 6.10
CA LEU A 484 9.79 -3.39 6.54
C LEU A 484 9.09 -4.20 7.63
N GLN A 485 8.97 -5.51 7.42
CA GLN A 485 8.33 -6.42 8.36
C GLN A 485 9.21 -7.63 8.63
N ALA A 486 9.25 -8.08 9.89
CA ALA A 486 9.87 -9.35 10.22
C ALA A 486 9.16 -10.50 9.49
N ALA A 487 9.92 -11.35 8.80
CA ALA A 487 9.42 -12.55 8.16
C ALA A 487 8.93 -13.54 9.23
N PRO A 488 7.86 -14.32 8.96
CA PRO A 488 7.38 -15.34 9.88
C PRO A 488 8.50 -16.37 10.12
N GLN A 489 8.97 -16.50 11.37
CA GLN A 489 9.96 -17.52 11.72
C GLN A 489 9.31 -18.90 11.64
N ALA A 490 9.73 -19.74 10.70
CA ALA A 490 9.23 -21.11 10.58
C ALA A 490 9.70 -22.01 11.74
N ASN A 491 10.80 -21.66 12.41
CA ASN A 491 11.37 -22.38 13.55
C ASN A 491 11.92 -21.37 14.58
N ASN A 492 11.55 -21.54 15.86
CA ASN A 492 12.00 -20.73 17.01
C ASN A 492 13.52 -20.86 17.35
N THR A 493 14.34 -21.38 16.43
CA THR A 493 15.76 -21.72 16.70
C THR A 493 16.76 -20.72 16.11
N SER A 494 16.32 -19.70 15.38
CA SER A 494 17.19 -18.67 14.81
C SER A 494 17.00 -17.34 15.54
N SER A 495 18.07 -16.82 16.15
CA SER A 495 18.11 -15.45 16.68
C SER A 495 18.20 -14.38 15.58
N VAL A 496 18.41 -14.79 14.33
CA VAL A 496 18.49 -13.89 13.18
C VAL A 496 17.09 -13.42 12.78
N LEU A 497 16.91 -12.10 12.85
CA LEU A 497 15.68 -11.43 12.47
C LEU A 497 15.71 -11.20 10.96
N ASN A 498 14.96 -12.01 10.21
CA ASN A 498 14.80 -11.81 8.78
C ASN A 498 13.73 -10.72 8.57
N GLN A 499 14.07 -9.62 7.90
CA GLN A 499 13.14 -8.56 7.53
C GLN A 499 12.88 -8.60 6.03
N ARG A 500 11.68 -8.21 5.62
CA ARG A 500 11.28 -8.11 4.22
C ARG A 500 10.47 -6.85 3.99
N GLN A 501 10.66 -6.23 2.84
CA GLN A 501 9.79 -5.19 2.33
C GLN A 501 8.42 -5.77 1.92
N VAL A 502 7.36 -5.33 2.58
CA VAL A 502 5.98 -5.76 2.30
C VAL A 502 5.20 -4.58 1.72
N LYS A 503 4.56 -4.79 0.57
CA LYS A 503 3.63 -3.81 0.00
C LYS A 503 2.41 -3.66 0.90
N VAL A 504 2.19 -2.45 1.43
CA VAL A 504 1.07 -2.12 2.32
C VAL A 504 -0.02 -1.32 1.64
N ALA A 505 0.35 -0.43 0.73
CA ALA A 505 -0.57 0.45 0.01
C ALA A 505 -0.07 0.70 -1.42
N THR A 506 -0.89 1.37 -2.21
CA THR A 506 -0.51 1.90 -3.53
C THR A 506 -0.85 3.38 -3.56
N GLY A 507 0.04 4.21 -4.10
CA GLY A 507 -0.16 5.65 -4.21
C GLY A 507 0.36 6.21 -5.53
N ILE A 508 -0.03 7.44 -5.82
CA ILE A 508 0.46 8.21 -6.96
C ILE A 508 1.31 9.37 -6.45
N PHE A 509 2.52 9.47 -6.98
CA PHE A 509 3.59 10.36 -6.54
C PHE A 509 4.11 11.08 -7.79
N PRO A 510 3.56 12.26 -8.13
CA PRO A 510 3.85 12.89 -9.41
C PRO A 510 5.34 13.14 -9.64
N SER A 511 6.10 13.50 -8.59
CA SER A 511 7.54 13.70 -8.73
C SER A 511 8.26 12.38 -8.94
N ALA A 512 7.89 11.34 -8.19
CA ALA A 512 8.50 10.02 -8.35
C ALA A 512 8.26 9.39 -9.73
N SER A 513 7.09 9.66 -10.33
CA SER A 513 6.71 9.20 -11.66
C SER A 513 7.53 9.79 -12.80
N LEU A 514 8.32 10.85 -12.56
CA LEU A 514 9.24 11.42 -13.56
C LEU A 514 10.58 10.67 -13.63
N MET A 515 10.95 9.88 -12.62
CA MET A 515 12.23 9.17 -12.62
C MET A 515 12.16 7.96 -13.53
N ASN A 516 12.94 7.96 -14.61
CA ASN A 516 12.98 6.84 -15.55
C ASN A 516 13.64 5.59 -14.96
N HIS A 517 13.41 4.48 -15.64
CA HIS A 517 13.92 3.19 -15.20
C HIS A 517 15.37 2.92 -15.64
N SER A 518 16.19 2.45 -14.71
CA SER A 518 17.37 1.64 -14.98
C SER A 518 17.33 0.37 -14.13
N CYS A 519 17.72 -0.79 -14.71
CA CYS A 519 17.87 -2.01 -13.92
C CYS A 519 18.97 -1.88 -12.87
N ASN A 520 19.94 -0.97 -13.08
CA ASN A 520 20.99 -0.54 -12.15
C ASN A 520 20.78 0.96 -11.82
N PRO A 521 19.92 1.29 -10.84
CA PRO A 521 19.47 2.66 -10.59
C PRO A 521 20.55 3.53 -9.92
N THR A 522 20.36 4.85 -9.97
CA THR A 522 21.20 5.81 -9.22
C THR A 522 20.58 6.22 -7.89
N VAL A 523 19.29 5.91 -7.69
CA VAL A 523 18.55 6.18 -6.45
C VAL A 523 17.88 4.94 -5.89
N ILE A 524 17.52 5.02 -4.60
CA ILE A 524 16.63 4.11 -3.91
C ILE A 524 15.45 4.86 -3.32
N SER A 525 14.27 4.23 -3.40
CA SER A 525 13.03 4.72 -2.80
C SER A 525 12.76 3.96 -1.51
N SER A 526 12.46 4.70 -0.44
CA SER A 526 12.03 4.14 0.86
C SER A 526 10.82 4.91 1.37
N PHE A 527 10.12 4.35 2.36
CA PHE A 527 8.91 4.97 2.91
C PHE A 527 9.01 5.14 4.42
N CYS A 528 8.61 6.33 4.89
CA CYS A 528 8.23 6.54 6.28
C CYS A 528 6.71 6.74 6.34
N LYS A 529 6.00 5.75 6.90
CA LYS A 529 4.52 5.67 6.79
C LYS A 529 4.09 5.64 5.31
N ASN A 530 3.36 6.65 4.85
CA ASN A 530 2.98 6.82 3.45
C ASN A 530 3.88 7.80 2.69
N VAL A 531 4.85 8.44 3.34
CA VAL A 531 5.73 9.45 2.75
C VAL A 531 6.90 8.77 2.05
N LEU A 532 7.09 9.09 0.77
CA LEU A 532 8.21 8.62 -0.05
C LEU A 532 9.46 9.44 0.27
N ILE A 533 10.59 8.75 0.42
CA ILE A 533 11.92 9.34 0.58
C ILE A 533 12.82 8.73 -0.50
N VAL A 534 13.35 9.59 -1.37
CA VAL A 534 14.26 9.20 -2.45
C VAL A 534 15.68 9.64 -2.11
N ARG A 535 16.64 8.70 -2.14
CA ARG A 535 18.05 8.95 -1.84
C ARG A 535 18.96 8.42 -2.95
N SER A 536 20.07 9.10 -3.20
CA SER A 536 21.12 8.62 -4.09
C SER A 536 21.85 7.44 -3.48
N ILE A 537 22.19 6.46 -4.32
CA ILE A 537 23.03 5.31 -3.97
C ILE A 537 24.34 5.27 -4.75
N THR A 538 24.50 6.17 -5.72
CA THR A 538 25.72 6.40 -6.48
C THR A 538 26.01 7.90 -6.53
N ASP A 539 27.24 8.27 -6.86
CA ASP A 539 27.52 9.65 -7.26
C ASP A 539 26.79 9.96 -8.57
N VAL A 540 26.21 11.17 -8.67
CA VAL A 540 25.52 11.66 -9.88
C VAL A 540 25.96 13.10 -10.13
N GLU A 541 26.55 13.36 -11.29
CA GLU A 541 27.02 14.69 -11.66
C GLU A 541 25.89 15.58 -12.19
N PRO A 542 26.01 16.92 -12.10
CA PRO A 542 25.04 17.83 -12.67
C PRO A 542 24.76 17.54 -14.15
N GLY A 543 23.49 17.60 -14.55
CA GLY A 543 23.02 17.32 -15.91
C GLY A 543 22.95 15.82 -16.27
N HIS A 544 23.29 14.92 -15.33
CA HIS A 544 23.02 13.50 -15.52
C HIS A 544 21.65 13.14 -14.95
N GLU A 545 21.00 12.22 -15.65
CA GLU A 545 19.69 11.74 -15.28
C GLU A 545 19.70 10.86 -14.03
N VAL A 546 18.64 10.99 -13.26
CA VAL A 546 18.34 10.21 -12.06
C VAL A 546 17.45 9.04 -12.44
N PHE A 547 17.96 7.83 -12.25
CA PHE A 547 17.25 6.60 -12.59
C PHE A 547 16.77 5.86 -11.35
N ASN A 548 15.48 5.54 -11.33
CA ASN A 548 14.87 4.63 -10.35
C ASN A 548 14.81 3.19 -10.91
N CYS A 549 14.52 2.22 -10.05
CA CYS A 549 14.22 0.85 -10.46
C CYS A 549 12.74 0.54 -10.25
N TYR A 550 12.02 0.19 -11.33
CA TYR A 550 10.58 -0.10 -11.31
C TYR A 550 10.24 -1.49 -10.74
N GLY A 551 11.21 -2.15 -10.11
CA GLY A 551 11.14 -3.52 -9.61
C GLY A 551 12.19 -4.44 -10.26
N PRO A 552 12.27 -4.51 -11.61
CA PRO A 552 13.22 -5.38 -12.31
C PRO A 552 14.69 -4.99 -12.12
N HIS A 553 15.30 -5.47 -11.04
CA HIS A 553 16.68 -5.15 -10.67
C HIS A 553 17.68 -6.21 -11.16
N TYR A 554 18.81 -5.78 -11.73
CA TYR A 554 19.78 -6.69 -12.37
C TYR A 554 20.40 -7.72 -11.42
N ARG A 555 20.52 -7.40 -10.12
CA ARG A 555 21.06 -8.35 -9.12
C ARG A 555 20.07 -9.46 -8.74
N ARG A 556 18.78 -9.29 -9.03
CA ARG A 556 17.69 -10.14 -8.50
C ARG A 556 16.92 -10.89 -9.59
N MET A 557 16.94 -10.39 -10.81
CA MET A 557 16.16 -10.93 -11.92
C MET A 557 17.02 -11.06 -13.18
N PRO A 558 16.95 -12.20 -13.92
CA PRO A 558 17.56 -12.33 -15.25
C PRO A 558 16.98 -11.34 -16.26
N ARG A 559 17.75 -10.91 -17.27
CA ARG A 559 17.30 -9.90 -18.26
C ARG A 559 16.03 -10.29 -18.99
N GLU A 560 15.87 -11.55 -19.38
CA GLU A 560 14.65 -11.98 -20.07
C GLU A 560 13.41 -11.68 -19.23
N ASP A 561 13.47 -11.99 -17.92
CA ASP A 561 12.40 -11.68 -16.98
C ASP A 561 12.25 -10.18 -16.74
N ARG A 562 13.38 -9.44 -16.67
CA ARG A 562 13.34 -7.98 -16.52
C ARG A 562 12.68 -7.31 -17.73
N GLN A 563 13.12 -7.65 -18.94
CA GLN A 563 12.57 -7.12 -20.19
C GLN A 563 11.11 -7.48 -20.36
N ARG A 564 10.72 -8.72 -20.05
CA ARG A 564 9.31 -9.13 -20.09
C ARG A 564 8.46 -8.32 -19.12
N ALA A 565 8.89 -8.19 -17.86
CA ALA A 565 8.15 -7.41 -16.85
C ALA A 565 8.01 -5.93 -17.24
N LEU A 566 9.07 -5.33 -17.79
CA LEU A 566 9.05 -3.94 -18.24
C LEU A 566 8.16 -3.75 -19.47
N LEU A 567 8.21 -4.68 -20.43
CA LEU A 567 7.40 -4.62 -21.64
C LEU A 567 5.91 -4.83 -21.34
N GLU A 568 5.58 -5.78 -20.46
CA GLU A 568 4.18 -6.10 -20.11
C GLU A 568 3.50 -4.98 -19.32
N GLN A 569 4.22 -4.29 -18.43
CA GLN A 569 3.62 -3.27 -17.56
C GLN A 569 3.86 -1.84 -18.04
N TYR A 570 5.05 -1.54 -18.57
CA TYR A 570 5.49 -0.18 -18.91
C TYR A 570 5.73 0.00 -20.42
N PHE A 571 5.52 -1.05 -21.22
CA PHE A 571 5.53 -0.99 -22.70
C PHE A 571 6.84 -0.48 -23.32
N PHE A 572 7.98 -0.73 -22.68
CA PHE A 572 9.30 -0.39 -23.23
C PHE A 572 10.33 -1.50 -23.04
N VAL A 573 11.40 -1.44 -23.84
CA VAL A 573 12.57 -2.31 -23.74
C VAL A 573 13.68 -1.52 -23.06
N CYS A 574 14.28 -2.06 -22.00
CA CYS A 574 15.32 -1.36 -21.25
C CYS A 574 16.70 -1.52 -21.91
N GLU A 575 17.37 -0.40 -22.16
CA GLU A 575 18.69 -0.34 -22.79
C GLU A 575 19.81 0.05 -21.81
N CYS A 576 19.57 -0.05 -20.50
CA CYS A 576 20.59 0.29 -19.50
C CYS A 576 21.83 -0.62 -19.63
N ASP A 577 22.97 -0.17 -19.09
CA ASP A 577 24.24 -0.91 -19.08
C ASP A 577 24.09 -2.36 -18.57
N ALA A 578 23.25 -2.57 -17.55
CA ALA A 578 23.01 -3.91 -17.00
C ALA A 578 22.21 -4.83 -17.95
N CYS A 579 21.45 -4.28 -18.90
CA CYS A 579 20.74 -5.03 -19.93
C CYS A 579 21.58 -5.22 -21.20
N VAL A 580 22.49 -4.29 -21.51
CA VAL A 580 23.37 -4.39 -22.68
C VAL A 580 24.54 -5.35 -22.40
N ASN A 581 25.14 -5.26 -21.21
CA ASN A 581 26.35 -6.00 -20.85
C ASN A 581 26.07 -7.18 -19.90
N GLU A 582 24.88 -7.80 -19.98
CA GLU A 582 24.49 -8.83 -19.01
C GLU A 582 25.39 -10.08 -19.09
N ASP A 583 25.72 -10.56 -20.29
CA ASP A 583 26.49 -11.81 -20.45
C ASP A 583 27.86 -11.72 -19.75
N GLU A 584 28.55 -10.58 -19.86
CA GLU A 584 29.80 -10.36 -19.16
C GLU A 584 29.57 -10.29 -17.64
N ARG A 585 28.50 -9.64 -17.20
CA ARG A 585 28.17 -9.47 -15.78
C ARG A 585 27.81 -10.80 -15.11
N GLU A 586 26.97 -11.62 -15.74
CA GLU A 586 26.58 -12.94 -15.22
C GLU A 586 27.80 -13.87 -15.17
N GLN A 587 28.67 -13.80 -16.19
CA GLN A 587 29.96 -14.49 -16.17
C GLN A 587 30.80 -14.05 -14.95
N ARG A 588 30.90 -12.75 -14.67
CA ARG A 588 31.63 -12.24 -13.48
C ARG A 588 31.07 -12.79 -12.17
N PHE A 589 29.73 -12.87 -12.00
CA PHE A 589 29.09 -13.40 -10.80
C PHE A 589 29.24 -14.92 -10.60
N GLN A 590 29.65 -15.65 -11.65
CA GLN A 590 29.91 -17.09 -11.59
C GLN A 590 31.40 -17.44 -11.78
N ALA A 591 32.24 -16.43 -12.04
CA ALA A 591 33.62 -16.64 -12.48
C ALA A 591 34.50 -17.28 -11.42
N LEU A 592 35.40 -18.13 -11.90
CA LEU A 592 36.59 -18.55 -11.17
C LEU A 592 37.63 -17.41 -11.16
N LYS A 593 38.53 -17.46 -10.18
CA LYS A 593 39.63 -16.50 -10.01
C LYS A 593 40.76 -16.81 -10.99
N CYS A 594 41.20 -15.81 -11.75
CA CYS A 594 42.38 -15.92 -12.60
C CYS A 594 43.66 -16.04 -11.77
N SER A 595 44.54 -16.96 -12.16
CA SER A 595 45.82 -17.20 -11.49
C SER A 595 46.86 -16.09 -11.74
N TYR A 596 46.62 -15.22 -12.73
CA TYR A 596 47.56 -14.17 -13.12
C TYR A 596 47.19 -12.79 -12.57
N CYS A 597 45.92 -12.38 -12.69
CA CYS A 597 45.46 -11.04 -12.28
C CYS A 597 44.39 -11.06 -11.20
N SER A 598 43.98 -12.24 -10.71
CA SER A 598 42.80 -12.40 -9.83
C SER A 598 41.46 -11.95 -10.43
N GLY A 599 41.42 -11.61 -11.72
CA GLY A 599 40.21 -11.25 -12.46
C GLY A 599 39.31 -12.45 -12.77
N PRO A 600 38.14 -12.22 -13.39
CA PRO A 600 37.17 -13.25 -13.67
C PRO A 600 37.59 -14.10 -14.88
N LEU A 601 37.49 -15.42 -14.75
CA LEU A 601 37.66 -16.36 -15.86
C LEU A 601 36.33 -16.55 -16.61
N ARG A 602 36.42 -16.67 -17.94
CA ARG A 602 35.31 -17.10 -18.80
C ARG A 602 34.88 -18.52 -18.45
N ALA A 603 33.70 -18.94 -18.92
CA ALA A 603 33.26 -20.33 -18.76
C ALA A 603 34.30 -21.30 -19.37
N PRO A 604 34.72 -22.34 -18.65
CA PRO A 604 35.70 -23.28 -19.15
C PRO A 604 35.15 -24.15 -20.28
N ASP A 605 36.02 -24.49 -21.23
CA ASP A 605 35.70 -25.41 -22.31
C ASP A 605 35.67 -26.87 -21.84
N ASN A 606 35.30 -27.79 -22.74
CA ASN A 606 35.25 -29.23 -22.47
C ASN A 606 36.61 -29.84 -22.09
N THR A 607 37.71 -29.09 -22.22
CA THR A 607 39.07 -29.51 -21.85
C THR A 607 39.55 -28.87 -20.55
N ASN A 608 38.66 -28.20 -19.80
CA ASN A 608 38.97 -27.43 -18.59
C ASN A 608 39.96 -26.27 -18.81
N ARG A 609 40.03 -25.75 -20.04
CA ARG A 609 40.79 -24.54 -20.34
C ARG A 609 39.86 -23.35 -20.42
N THR A 610 40.35 -22.20 -19.99
CA THR A 610 39.61 -20.94 -20.01
C THR A 610 40.57 -19.76 -20.20
N SER A 611 40.02 -18.58 -20.49
CA SER A 611 40.76 -17.31 -20.54
C SER A 611 40.14 -16.29 -19.59
N CYS A 612 40.95 -15.33 -19.13
CA CYS A 612 40.48 -14.25 -18.26
C CYS A 612 39.80 -13.13 -19.04
N LEU A 613 38.68 -12.61 -18.52
CA LEU A 613 37.98 -11.44 -19.09
C LEU A 613 38.81 -10.14 -18.98
N ASP A 614 39.65 -10.00 -17.96
CA ASP A 614 40.38 -8.74 -17.71
C ASP A 614 41.79 -8.71 -18.34
N CYS A 615 42.49 -9.86 -18.41
CA CYS A 615 43.87 -9.91 -18.91
C CYS A 615 44.10 -10.84 -20.10
N ASP A 616 43.03 -11.49 -20.59
CA ASP A 616 43.01 -12.41 -21.74
C ASP A 616 43.97 -13.60 -21.72
N LYS A 617 44.69 -13.81 -20.61
CA LYS A 617 45.58 -14.98 -20.44
C LYS A 617 44.76 -16.26 -20.30
N SER A 618 45.18 -17.30 -21.02
CA SER A 618 44.61 -18.63 -20.93
C SER A 618 45.24 -19.48 -19.82
N GLN A 619 44.42 -20.27 -19.11
CA GLN A 619 44.84 -21.18 -18.06
C GLN A 619 44.02 -22.47 -18.04
N ASP A 620 44.60 -23.53 -17.46
CA ASP A 620 43.85 -24.69 -17.00
C ASP A 620 43.13 -24.35 -15.68
N CYS A 621 41.91 -24.84 -15.50
CA CYS A 621 41.13 -24.66 -14.28
C CYS A 621 40.62 -25.96 -13.67
N ALA A 622 41.14 -27.14 -14.08
CA ALA A 622 40.66 -28.43 -13.60
C ALA A 622 40.78 -28.55 -12.07
N SER A 623 41.92 -28.12 -11.50
CA SER A 623 42.13 -28.09 -10.05
C SER A 623 41.19 -27.11 -9.31
N GLN A 624 40.86 -25.97 -9.93
CA GLN A 624 39.92 -25.01 -9.37
C GLN A 624 38.50 -25.60 -9.35
N LEU A 625 38.06 -26.24 -10.44
CA LEU A 625 36.77 -26.90 -10.53
C LEU A 625 36.61 -28.01 -9.48
N GLN A 626 37.63 -28.85 -9.29
CA GLN A 626 37.62 -29.88 -8.24
C GLN A 626 37.42 -29.27 -6.84
N LYS A 627 38.10 -28.17 -6.54
CA LYS A 627 37.95 -27.44 -5.27
C LYS A 627 36.56 -26.82 -5.10
N VAL A 628 35.93 -26.35 -6.18
CA VAL A 628 34.54 -25.87 -6.15
C VAL A 628 33.58 -26.98 -5.70
N PHE A 629 33.71 -28.19 -6.24
CA PHE A 629 32.91 -29.34 -5.81
C PHE A 629 33.11 -29.66 -4.33
N THR A 630 34.36 -29.68 -3.85
CA THR A 630 34.67 -29.90 -2.43
C THR A 630 34.07 -28.81 -1.54
N ALA A 631 34.17 -27.54 -1.95
CA ALA A 631 33.60 -26.44 -1.19
C ALA A 631 32.06 -26.50 -1.16
N HIS A 632 31.42 -26.91 -2.26
CA HIS A 632 29.97 -27.08 -2.31
C HIS A 632 29.48 -28.17 -1.35
N ASP A 633 30.14 -29.32 -1.29
CA ASP A 633 29.82 -30.39 -0.33
C ASP A 633 29.95 -29.89 1.13
N MET A 634 31.01 -29.16 1.45
CA MET A 634 31.17 -28.54 2.78
C MET A 634 30.08 -27.51 3.09
N PHE A 635 29.64 -26.74 2.10
CA PHE A 635 28.55 -25.77 2.25
C PHE A 635 27.23 -26.47 2.59
N VAL A 636 26.87 -27.52 1.84
CA VAL A 636 25.65 -28.32 2.09
C VAL A 636 25.69 -28.95 3.48
N GLN A 637 26.83 -29.50 3.91
CA GLN A 637 27.01 -30.02 5.27
C GLN A 637 26.82 -28.93 6.34
N GLY A 638 27.37 -27.74 6.10
CA GLY A 638 27.20 -26.58 6.98
C GLY A 638 25.73 -26.17 7.14
N LEU A 639 24.99 -26.07 6.02
CA LEU A 639 23.55 -25.78 6.03
C LEU A 639 22.74 -26.83 6.79
N GLN A 640 23.05 -28.12 6.61
CA GLN A 640 22.37 -29.21 7.31
C GLN A 640 22.62 -29.17 8.83
N LEU A 641 23.82 -28.78 9.26
CA LEU A 641 24.16 -28.61 10.68
C LEU A 641 23.46 -27.39 11.28
N ALA A 642 23.44 -26.27 10.57
CA ALA A 642 22.75 -25.05 10.97
C ALA A 642 21.23 -25.28 11.10
N ALA A 643 20.61 -26.00 10.15
CA ALA A 643 19.20 -26.36 10.20
C ALA A 643 18.84 -27.24 11.42
N LYS A 644 19.81 -27.99 11.96
CA LYS A 644 19.67 -28.78 13.19
C LYS A 644 20.00 -28.00 14.47
N GLY A 645 20.31 -26.71 14.37
CA GLY A 645 20.73 -25.86 15.49
C GLY A 645 22.18 -26.09 15.95
N ASN A 646 22.98 -26.88 15.23
CA ASN A 646 24.37 -27.13 15.57
C ASN A 646 25.30 -26.09 14.91
N PHE A 647 25.22 -24.85 15.40
CA PHE A 647 25.90 -23.71 14.79
C PHE A 647 27.43 -23.74 14.93
N LYS A 648 27.98 -24.38 15.96
CA LYS A 648 29.45 -24.48 16.14
C LYS A 648 30.08 -25.35 15.05
N ASP A 649 29.53 -26.54 14.81
CA ASP A 649 30.03 -27.44 13.78
C ASP A 649 29.71 -26.89 12.38
N ALA A 650 28.58 -26.20 12.22
CA ALA A 650 28.23 -25.49 10.99
C ALA A 650 29.28 -24.42 10.65
N LEU A 651 29.68 -23.58 11.61
CA LEU A 651 30.74 -22.59 11.43
C LEU A 651 32.06 -23.23 11.01
N GLU A 652 32.48 -24.35 11.62
CA GLU A 652 33.72 -25.01 11.26
C GLU A 652 33.70 -25.46 9.78
N ARG A 653 32.57 -26.02 9.33
CA ARG A 653 32.38 -26.46 7.94
C ARG A 653 32.31 -25.29 6.97
N LEU A 654 31.55 -24.25 7.30
CA LEU A 654 31.38 -23.06 6.46
C LEU A 654 32.67 -22.23 6.35
N LYS A 655 33.49 -22.13 7.42
CA LYS A 655 34.82 -21.49 7.35
C LYS A 655 35.77 -22.20 6.39
N LYS A 656 35.77 -23.54 6.42
CA LYS A 656 36.55 -24.35 5.47
C LYS A 656 36.05 -24.15 4.03
N CYS A 657 34.73 -24.10 3.84
CA CYS A 657 34.12 -23.77 2.55
C CYS A 657 34.56 -22.39 2.05
N HIS A 658 34.39 -21.34 2.85
CA HIS A 658 34.74 -19.96 2.51
C HIS A 658 36.21 -19.83 2.11
N LYS A 659 37.13 -20.38 2.90
CA LYS A 659 38.57 -20.38 2.59
C LYS A 659 38.92 -21.08 1.27
N ILE A 660 38.15 -22.07 0.85
CA ILE A 660 38.33 -22.71 -0.46
C ILE A 660 37.75 -21.80 -1.55
N ARG A 661 36.51 -21.31 -1.39
CA ARG A 661 35.81 -20.45 -2.35
C ARG A 661 36.62 -19.17 -2.63
N GLU A 662 37.07 -18.47 -1.60
CA GLU A 662 37.87 -17.24 -1.71
C GLU A 662 39.17 -17.42 -2.53
N LYS A 663 39.78 -18.61 -2.45
CA LYS A 663 40.99 -18.93 -3.21
C LYS A 663 40.73 -19.21 -4.68
N VAL A 664 39.57 -19.76 -5.03
CA VAL A 664 39.32 -20.28 -6.39
C VAL A 664 38.28 -19.49 -7.17
N MET A 665 37.45 -18.69 -6.50
CA MET A 665 36.37 -17.90 -7.09
C MET A 665 36.75 -16.42 -7.14
N TYR A 666 36.24 -15.74 -8.17
CA TYR A 666 36.39 -14.29 -8.29
C TYR A 666 35.71 -13.57 -7.11
N LYS A 667 36.20 -12.39 -6.71
CA LYS A 667 35.75 -11.68 -5.50
C LYS A 667 34.24 -11.38 -5.46
N TYR A 668 33.61 -11.23 -6.62
CA TYR A 668 32.16 -11.00 -6.75
C TYR A 668 31.37 -12.28 -7.09
N ASN A 669 31.94 -13.47 -6.90
CA ASN A 669 31.21 -14.70 -7.17
C ASN A 669 30.06 -14.89 -6.15
N ARG A 670 28.83 -15.16 -6.62
CA ARG A 670 27.65 -15.31 -5.77
C ARG A 670 27.80 -16.37 -4.68
N HIS A 671 28.49 -17.46 -4.97
CA HIS A 671 28.71 -18.54 -4.00
C HIS A 671 29.67 -18.12 -2.88
N LEU A 672 30.54 -17.14 -3.11
CA LEU A 672 31.37 -16.57 -2.04
C LEU A 672 30.49 -15.77 -1.07
N SER A 673 29.58 -14.96 -1.59
CA SER A 673 28.61 -14.20 -0.79
C SER A 673 27.65 -15.11 -0.02
N GLU A 674 27.15 -16.19 -0.65
CA GLU A 674 26.28 -17.17 0.01
C GLU A 674 26.93 -17.81 1.25
N VAL A 675 28.23 -18.15 1.20
CA VAL A 675 28.88 -18.73 2.38
C VAL A 675 29.16 -17.68 3.46
N GLN A 676 29.44 -16.43 3.08
CA GLN A 676 29.62 -15.32 4.02
C GLN A 676 28.31 -15.01 4.77
N ASP A 677 27.19 -14.98 4.06
CA ASP A 677 25.85 -14.79 4.64
C ASP A 677 25.52 -15.89 5.67
N GLN A 678 25.79 -17.15 5.33
CA GLN A 678 25.54 -18.27 6.24
C GLN A 678 26.48 -18.29 7.45
N LEU A 679 27.73 -17.82 7.28
CA LEU A 679 28.64 -17.60 8.40
C LEU A 679 28.10 -16.53 9.36
N ALA A 680 27.65 -15.39 8.82
CA ALA A 680 27.06 -14.31 9.61
C ALA A 680 25.82 -14.80 10.37
N CYS A 681 24.93 -15.55 9.71
CA CYS A 681 23.77 -16.17 10.36
C CYS A 681 24.16 -17.08 11.53
N CYS A 682 25.18 -17.93 11.35
CA CYS A 682 25.64 -18.82 12.41
C CYS A 682 26.29 -18.06 13.58
N TYR A 683 27.05 -16.99 13.31
CA TYR A 683 27.62 -16.14 14.36
C TYR A 683 26.55 -15.43 15.18
N ALA A 684 25.57 -14.82 14.52
CA ALA A 684 24.42 -14.20 15.19
C ALA A 684 23.62 -15.21 16.03
N SER A 685 23.54 -16.46 15.57
CA SER A 685 22.88 -17.58 16.28
C SER A 685 23.63 -18.10 17.51
N LEU A 686 24.90 -17.73 17.69
CA LEU A 686 25.74 -18.17 18.81
C LEU A 686 25.89 -17.13 19.93
N ASP A 687 25.23 -15.98 19.81
CA ASP A 687 25.03 -14.94 20.83
C ASP A 687 26.31 -14.60 21.60
N ASN A 688 27.37 -14.19 20.89
CA ASN A 688 28.68 -13.96 21.47
C ASN A 688 29.31 -12.64 21.03
N GLU A 689 29.92 -11.91 21.98
CA GLU A 689 30.67 -10.65 21.82
C GLU A 689 31.79 -10.71 20.75
N LEU A 690 32.09 -11.90 20.22
CA LEU A 690 33.00 -12.13 19.09
C LEU A 690 32.41 -11.71 17.72
N ALA A 691 31.10 -11.53 17.60
CA ALA A 691 30.45 -11.20 16.32
C ALA A 691 30.80 -9.80 15.81
N LEU A 692 31.06 -8.83 16.69
CA LEU A 692 31.42 -7.47 16.29
C LEU A 692 32.88 -7.37 15.84
N GLY A 693 33.81 -8.07 16.53
CA GLY A 693 35.24 -8.02 16.18
C GLY A 693 35.65 -8.83 14.94
N ALA A 694 34.97 -9.96 14.65
CA ALA A 694 35.30 -10.79 13.48
C ALA A 694 34.65 -10.31 12.18
N VAL A 695 33.55 -9.56 12.26
CA VAL A 695 32.93 -8.89 11.11
C VAL A 695 33.73 -7.64 10.73
N ASP A 696 34.30 -6.91 11.70
CA ASP A 696 35.10 -5.70 11.45
C ASP A 696 36.51 -5.95 10.86
N GLU A 697 37.14 -7.13 11.02
CA GLU A 697 38.50 -7.36 10.50
C GLU A 697 38.55 -8.12 9.14
N GLU A 698 37.52 -8.87 8.75
CA GLU A 698 37.49 -9.60 7.46
C GLU A 698 36.58 -8.97 6.39
N ILE A 699 35.68 -8.03 6.75
CA ILE A 699 34.75 -7.38 5.79
C ILE A 699 35.15 -5.93 5.45
N THR A 700 36.02 -5.29 6.24
CA THR A 700 36.39 -3.87 6.07
C THR A 700 37.24 -3.57 4.82
N ASP A 701 37.88 -4.57 4.21
CA ASP A 701 38.70 -4.39 3.00
C ASP A 701 37.95 -4.64 1.68
N HIS A 702 36.68 -5.06 1.72
CA HIS A 702 35.84 -5.27 0.53
C HIS A 702 34.53 -4.47 0.63
N GLU A 703 34.62 -3.18 0.34
CA GLU A 703 33.55 -2.28 -0.13
C GLU A 703 32.11 -2.73 0.17
N CYS A 704 31.53 -2.21 1.26
CA CYS A 704 30.15 -1.69 1.37
C CYS A 704 29.04 -2.28 0.45
N ASN A 705 28.97 -3.60 0.25
CA ASN A 705 27.92 -4.21 -0.59
C ASN A 705 27.18 -5.38 0.09
N ILE A 706 27.51 -5.72 1.34
CA ILE A 706 26.99 -6.94 2.00
C ILE A 706 25.68 -6.70 2.78
N LEU A 707 25.20 -5.45 2.92
CA LEU A 707 23.93 -5.17 3.61
C LEU A 707 22.68 -4.98 2.70
N ASN A 708 22.77 -5.19 1.38
CA ASN A 708 21.64 -4.94 0.46
C ASN A 708 21.37 -6.07 -0.54
N ILE A 709 21.38 -7.33 -0.10
CA ILE A 709 20.92 -8.46 -0.94
C ILE A 709 19.46 -8.84 -0.64
N ASN A 710 18.92 -8.45 0.52
CA ASN A 710 17.50 -8.60 0.86
C ASN A 710 16.92 -7.26 1.33
N ASP A 711 16.73 -6.32 0.41
CA ASP A 711 15.53 -5.46 0.30
C ASP A 711 15.60 -4.63 -0.99
#